data_AF-U1KJ55-F1
#
_entry.id   AF-U1KJ55-F1
#
_cell.length_a   1.000
_cell.length_b   1.000
_cell.length_c   1.000
_cell.angle_alpha   90.00
_cell.angle_beta   90.00
_cell.angle_gamma   90.00
#
_symmetry.space_group_name_H-M   'P 1'
#
loop_
_entity.id
_entity.type
_entity.pdbx_description
1 polymer ?
#
loop_
_entity_poly.entity_id
_entity_poly.type
_entity_poly.pdbx_seq_one_letter_code
_entity_poly.pdbx_strand_id
1 'polypeptide(L)'
;MTGNSGFRLIFLLILMGVTMSWHADAKTASTLLNDKLMTLNDLPSWQRVVKVGEQLRSHPDLSSKQLESLIENLGRQALKYQQYTGAAKYFSELEKLTEHDPLSDAFYFSMKFQGVATYFQGHFIEAAVLYQRALKVATERGNPLEIANIQSNLGLTYMQTHQLDLAIIHYVSSHQLYEVHGDKQDEADIMLNLSGVYIQQFRYAVAEKILLRAIKLFIELEDDYGTALSQANLGVIYKFTGRWQLSRVNQMAAIAYYESTESWQHLSFEYTNLAMLSLEEGNVEQSLAEANFALYYAEQASSLGGRREALYPFAQAQFARGEYNQAKDSAAELIALSQETGAARKEKDGYLLMSFILAALDEPQQALENYRAHHQLEKELLSRSLSQKLEQYQATVAEKELNQEIKTLKQYQALQKLQIEQREQLVWLGGLLVLSLGIAGVSVYRKRVLQHTKTELSRQVAQRTAQLQQVADELREANQVKSQFLANISHEIRTPLTSILGHTEALLLDHQRDRALQESLKVVHRQGEHLRELICDVLDLSKIEALQFELELSEFELGGLITDISDMFQHACMQKGLKFIIHNQLLESYLVELDYIRIKQVLINLLGNAVKFTEQGCVELTVSVSEGTVSFVVEDTGIGMDEKYLNSIFDCFQQGDNSISRRFGGSGLGLSLSQQLIDMMNGKISVESTLDKGSKFSVKIPCLVKAYVGNTRLEIEADTLEALAGKVLIAEDHSDNRALFSRLVSNMGPEVLIANNGEAAIEVCLSEFPDLVLMDIQMPKLDGLEAFRILRQAGFDGPIYALTANVMSREIKGYLEHGFTGHIGKPVDTKLLHQILSQHLRHRACYTTHMQIDMSDLTASFIETLEEERFNIVDLWESNQIQSLKNACHRLAGAAITFGFHDIANTAKQLDQVLSTPDHTQAQHLYLILCDELKLAAASEQLNII
;
A
#
# COMPACT_ATOMS: atom_id res chain seq x y z
N MET A 1 48.68 63.28 27.79
CA MET A 1 49.07 62.70 26.49
C MET A 1 47.79 62.56 25.70
N THR A 2 47.47 63.62 24.94
CA THR A 2 47.52 63.61 23.46
C THR A 2 46.44 62.71 22.90
N GLY A 3 45.37 63.18 22.27
CA GLY A 3 44.98 64.48 21.73
C GLY A 3 43.67 64.19 20.97
N ASN A 4 42.68 65.07 21.04
CA ASN A 4 42.39 66.02 19.96
C ASN A 4 42.39 65.33 18.58
N SER A 5 41.36 65.40 17.75
CA SER A 5 40.43 66.50 17.50
C SER A 5 39.58 65.98 16.32
N GLY A 6 38.26 66.18 16.27
CA GLY A 6 37.73 67.51 16.07
C GLY A 6 37.88 67.93 14.60
N PHE A 7 36.79 67.77 13.85
CA PHE A 7 36.21 68.81 12.99
C PHE A 7 37.11 69.46 11.91
N ARG A 8 36.79 69.25 10.62
CA ARG A 8 36.19 70.26 9.72
C ARG A 8 36.28 69.93 8.21
N LEU A 9 35.29 70.50 7.49
CA LEU A 9 35.15 70.78 6.04
C LEU A 9 34.64 69.60 5.17
N ILE A 10 33.52 69.60 4.42
CA ILE A 10 32.64 70.61 3.75
C ILE A 10 31.24 69.96 3.54
N PHE A 11 30.10 70.51 4.00
CA PHE A 11 29.07 71.32 3.28
C PHE A 11 28.56 70.74 1.92
N LEU A 12 27.41 70.05 1.84
CA LEU A 12 26.09 70.42 1.21
C LEU A 12 25.45 69.08 0.76
N LEU A 13 24.15 68.71 0.89
CA LEU A 13 22.86 69.40 1.05
C LEU A 13 21.86 68.48 1.80
N ILE A 14 21.19 69.07 2.80
CA ILE A 14 19.72 69.15 2.99
C ILE A 14 18.90 67.84 3.01
N LEU A 15 18.34 67.48 4.19
CA LEU A 15 16.94 67.72 4.64
C LEU A 15 16.55 66.68 5.71
N MET A 16 16.56 67.05 6.99
CA MET A 16 15.62 66.53 8.01
C MET A 16 15.76 67.35 9.29
N GLY A 17 14.72 68.14 9.57
CA GLY A 17 14.57 68.97 10.75
C GLY A 17 13.17 68.79 11.32
N VAL A 18 13.14 68.03 12.41
CA VAL A 18 12.14 67.85 13.47
C VAL A 18 11.18 69.04 13.70
N THR A 19 9.89 68.76 13.93
CA THR A 19 9.12 69.28 15.09
C THR A 19 7.91 68.41 15.40
N MET A 20 7.87 67.87 16.63
CA MET A 20 6.68 67.38 17.32
C MET A 20 5.74 68.56 17.65
N SER A 21 4.47 68.45 17.24
CA SER A 21 3.28 68.57 18.10
C SER A 21 2.05 68.54 17.20
N TRP A 22 1.31 67.42 17.15
CA TRP A 22 -0.09 67.27 16.64
C TRP A 22 -0.48 65.78 16.69
N HIS A 23 -0.31 65.10 17.84
CA HIS A 23 -0.52 63.63 17.95
C HIS A 23 -1.46 63.19 19.08
N ALA A 24 -2.17 64.11 19.73
CA ALA A 24 -3.13 63.76 20.79
C ALA A 24 -4.57 63.54 20.28
N ASP A 25 -5.03 64.24 19.23
CA ASP A 25 -6.44 64.18 18.79
C ASP A 25 -6.77 63.07 17.77
N ALA A 26 -5.79 62.59 16.99
CA ALA A 26 -6.03 61.52 16.01
C ALA A 26 -6.25 60.14 16.66
N LYS A 27 -5.63 59.90 17.83
CA LYS A 27 -5.74 58.63 18.55
C LYS A 27 -7.13 58.44 19.17
N THR A 28 -7.69 59.49 19.78
CA THR A 28 -9.03 59.52 20.37
C THR A 28 -10.16 59.43 19.34
N ALA A 29 -10.00 60.06 18.16
CA ALA A 29 -10.95 59.94 17.06
C ALA A 29 -10.96 58.52 16.44
N SER A 30 -9.78 57.88 16.33
CA SER A 30 -9.67 56.49 15.82
C SER A 30 -10.31 55.46 16.74
N THR A 31 -10.20 55.64 18.07
CA THR A 31 -10.87 54.78 19.06
C THR A 31 -12.39 54.94 19.03
N LEU A 32 -12.90 56.17 18.91
CA LEU A 32 -14.35 56.43 18.87
C LEU A 32 -15.02 55.83 17.62
N LEU A 33 -14.32 55.78 16.50
CA LEU A 33 -14.82 55.18 15.25
C LEU A 33 -14.79 53.64 15.31
N ASN A 34 -13.77 53.06 15.94
CA ASN A 34 -13.71 51.62 16.19
C ASN A 34 -14.80 51.16 17.16
N ASP A 35 -15.10 51.95 18.20
CA ASP A 35 -16.22 51.68 19.10
C ASP A 35 -17.56 51.68 18.34
N LYS A 36 -17.75 52.65 17.42
CA LYS A 36 -18.93 52.69 16.54
C LYS A 36 -19.01 51.49 15.60
N LEU A 37 -17.90 50.96 15.10
CA LEU A 37 -17.89 49.73 14.30
C LEU A 37 -18.37 48.52 15.11
N MET A 38 -18.00 48.43 16.39
CA MET A 38 -18.49 47.37 17.27
C MET A 38 -20.00 47.45 17.52
N THR A 39 -20.58 48.67 17.56
CA THR A 39 -22.04 48.83 17.77
C THR A 39 -22.92 48.19 16.69
N LEU A 40 -22.38 47.88 15.50
CA LEU A 40 -23.11 47.16 14.46
C LEU A 40 -23.51 45.74 14.89
N ASN A 41 -22.75 45.12 15.80
CA ASN A 41 -22.96 43.74 16.23
C ASN A 41 -24.22 43.56 17.07
N ASP A 42 -24.64 44.63 17.74
CA ASP A 42 -25.71 44.65 18.73
C ASP A 42 -27.02 45.25 18.20
N LEU A 43 -27.07 45.59 16.90
CA LEU A 43 -28.27 46.15 16.30
C LEU A 43 -29.36 45.06 16.16
N PRO A 44 -30.64 45.39 16.43
CA PRO A 44 -31.69 44.37 16.51
C PRO A 44 -32.25 43.92 15.15
N SER A 45 -31.91 44.60 14.05
CA SER A 45 -32.42 44.24 12.72
C SER A 45 -31.46 44.56 11.59
N TRP A 46 -31.52 43.75 10.54
CA TRP A 46 -30.74 43.93 9.30
C TRP A 46 -30.89 45.34 8.70
N GLN A 47 -32.10 45.89 8.68
CA GLN A 47 -32.37 47.23 8.15
C GLN A 47 -31.61 48.32 8.91
N ARG A 48 -31.46 48.16 10.24
CA ARG A 48 -30.67 49.09 11.06
C ARG A 48 -29.18 48.91 10.81
N VAL A 49 -28.72 47.66 10.69
CA VAL A 49 -27.32 47.34 10.34
C VAL A 49 -26.93 48.02 9.03
N VAL A 50 -27.72 47.86 7.97
CA VAL A 50 -27.46 48.51 6.67
C VAL A 50 -27.44 50.03 6.80
N LYS A 51 -28.43 50.62 7.49
CA LYS A 51 -28.52 52.08 7.65
C LYS A 51 -27.30 52.65 8.37
N VAL A 52 -26.90 52.06 9.49
CA VAL A 52 -25.74 52.51 10.28
C VAL A 52 -24.44 52.23 9.52
N GLY A 53 -24.35 51.09 8.84
CA GLY A 53 -23.23 50.72 7.99
C GLY A 53 -22.95 51.73 6.88
N GLU A 54 -23.97 52.13 6.12
CA GLU A 54 -23.84 53.14 5.06
C GLU A 54 -23.50 54.53 5.61
N GLN A 55 -23.97 54.88 6.81
CA GLN A 55 -23.58 56.11 7.50
C GLN A 55 -22.10 56.10 7.90
N LEU A 56 -21.59 54.97 8.39
CA LEU A 56 -20.16 54.83 8.73
C LEU A 56 -19.28 54.79 7.47
N ARG A 57 -19.76 54.17 6.40
CA ARG A 57 -19.07 54.08 5.10
C ARG A 57 -18.88 55.44 4.44
N SER A 58 -19.81 56.36 4.66
CA SER A 58 -19.76 57.74 4.14
C SER A 58 -18.99 58.71 5.04
N HIS A 59 -18.35 58.24 6.11
CA HIS A 59 -17.60 59.09 7.04
C HIS A 59 -16.29 59.59 6.39
N PRO A 60 -16.02 60.91 6.38
CA PRO A 60 -14.90 61.49 5.63
C PRO A 60 -13.51 61.09 6.15
N ASP A 61 -13.39 60.74 7.43
CA ASP A 61 -12.12 60.34 8.07
C ASP A 61 -11.90 58.81 8.13
N LEU A 62 -12.66 58.02 7.36
CA LEU A 62 -12.54 56.56 7.38
C LEU A 62 -11.24 56.11 6.68
N SER A 63 -10.31 55.52 7.43
CA SER A 63 -9.09 54.95 6.85
C SER A 63 -9.36 53.67 6.03
N SER A 64 -8.48 53.30 5.11
CA SER A 64 -8.63 52.06 4.31
C SER A 64 -8.80 50.81 5.18
N LYS A 65 -8.03 50.70 6.26
CA LYS A 65 -8.10 49.56 7.20
C LYS A 65 -9.42 49.54 7.99
N GLN A 66 -10.00 50.70 8.29
CA GLN A 66 -11.32 50.79 8.92
C GLN A 66 -12.45 50.50 7.92
N LEU A 67 -12.28 50.85 6.65
CA LEU A 67 -13.20 50.46 5.59
C LEU A 67 -13.21 48.95 5.39
N GLU A 68 -12.05 48.29 5.33
CA GLU A 68 -11.95 46.82 5.29
C GLU A 68 -12.71 46.18 6.46
N SER A 69 -12.45 46.62 7.70
CA SER A 69 -13.11 46.10 8.90
C SER A 69 -14.63 46.35 8.90
N LEU A 70 -15.08 47.50 8.40
CA LEU A 70 -16.51 47.81 8.25
C LEU A 70 -17.19 46.87 7.25
N ILE A 71 -16.59 46.67 6.07
CA ILE A 71 -17.15 45.81 5.03
C ILE A 71 -17.18 44.35 5.49
N GLU A 72 -16.12 43.87 6.14
CA GLU A 72 -16.10 42.53 6.73
C GLU A 72 -17.23 42.34 7.77
N ASN A 73 -17.41 43.31 8.67
CA ASN A 73 -18.47 43.22 9.68
C ASN A 73 -19.86 43.25 9.04
N LEU A 74 -20.11 44.11 8.04
CA LEU A 74 -21.37 44.13 7.30
C LEU A 74 -21.64 42.79 6.61
N GLY A 75 -20.63 42.15 6.04
CA GLY A 75 -20.73 40.79 5.49
C GLY A 75 -21.11 39.75 6.56
N ARG A 76 -20.46 39.79 7.73
CA ARG A 76 -20.77 38.87 8.85
C ARG A 76 -22.17 39.08 9.42
N GLN A 77 -22.61 40.34 9.58
CA GLN A 77 -23.99 40.63 9.98
C GLN A 77 -24.99 40.18 8.92
N ALA A 78 -24.67 40.32 7.64
CA ALA A 78 -25.53 39.81 6.57
C ALA A 78 -25.70 38.29 6.68
N LEU A 79 -24.64 37.54 6.96
CA LEU A 79 -24.73 36.09 7.24
C LEU A 79 -25.59 35.79 8.47
N LYS A 80 -25.39 36.52 9.58
CA LYS A 80 -26.17 36.37 10.82
C LYS A 80 -27.68 36.55 10.59
N TYR A 81 -28.05 37.49 9.72
CA TYR A 81 -29.44 37.75 9.34
C TYR A 81 -29.91 36.95 8.10
N GLN A 82 -29.15 35.92 7.71
CA GLN A 82 -29.44 35.03 6.57
C GLN A 82 -29.62 35.77 5.23
N GLN A 83 -28.98 36.92 5.08
CA GLN A 83 -28.97 37.74 3.85
C GLN A 83 -27.81 37.33 2.96
N TYR A 84 -27.84 36.10 2.45
CA TYR A 84 -26.70 35.48 1.77
C TYR A 84 -26.24 36.25 0.52
N THR A 85 -27.16 36.76 -0.31
CA THR A 85 -26.80 37.58 -1.48
C THR A 85 -26.11 38.88 -1.07
N GLY A 86 -26.55 39.49 0.04
CA GLY A 86 -25.92 40.67 0.61
C GLY A 86 -24.52 40.37 1.15
N ALA A 87 -24.37 39.25 1.86
CA ALA A 87 -23.09 38.79 2.38
C ALA A 87 -22.08 38.56 1.25
N ALA A 88 -22.46 37.82 0.20
CA ALA A 88 -21.60 37.57 -0.95
C ALA A 88 -21.12 38.88 -1.61
N LYS A 89 -22.01 39.87 -1.71
CA LYS A 89 -21.65 41.20 -2.24
C LYS A 89 -20.62 41.92 -1.38
N TYR A 90 -20.80 41.98 -0.05
CA TYR A 90 -19.86 42.64 0.85
C TYR A 90 -18.50 41.94 0.86
N PHE A 91 -18.47 40.61 0.89
CA PHE A 91 -17.20 39.89 0.87
C PHE A 91 -16.49 39.95 -0.50
N SER A 92 -17.21 40.02 -1.62
CA SER A 92 -16.61 40.30 -2.94
C SER A 92 -16.01 41.71 -3.01
N GLU A 93 -16.62 42.67 -2.33
CA GLU A 93 -16.05 44.01 -2.18
C GLU A 93 -14.79 43.99 -1.31
N LEU A 94 -14.81 43.26 -0.18
CA LEU A 94 -13.67 43.10 0.72
C LEU A 94 -12.46 42.49 -0.01
N GLU A 95 -12.68 41.49 -0.86
CA GLU A 95 -11.62 40.85 -1.64
C GLU A 95 -10.89 41.86 -2.55
N LYS A 96 -11.64 42.72 -3.24
CA LYS A 96 -11.06 43.78 -4.09
C LYS A 96 -10.28 44.82 -3.30
N LEU A 97 -10.74 45.14 -2.09
CA LEU A 97 -10.05 46.09 -1.22
C LEU A 97 -8.73 45.52 -0.70
N THR A 98 -8.65 44.21 -0.53
CA THR A 98 -7.54 43.51 0.15
C THR A 98 -6.59 42.79 -0.81
N GLU A 99 -6.82 42.86 -2.13
CA GLU A 99 -5.99 42.23 -3.18
C GLU A 99 -4.51 42.66 -3.13
N HIS A 100 -4.24 43.84 -2.56
CA HIS A 100 -2.89 44.37 -2.37
C HIS A 100 -2.08 43.65 -1.27
N ASP A 101 -2.75 42.92 -0.38
CA ASP A 101 -2.16 42.12 0.71
C ASP A 101 -2.79 40.71 0.74
N PRO A 102 -2.34 39.80 -0.14
CA PRO A 102 -2.97 38.50 -0.38
C PRO A 102 -2.81 37.50 0.78
N LEU A 103 -2.05 37.84 1.83
CA LEU A 103 -1.87 37.01 3.03
C LEU A 103 -2.57 37.59 4.26
N SER A 104 -3.30 38.69 4.12
CA SER A 104 -4.07 39.31 5.20
C SER A 104 -5.27 38.46 5.63
N ASP A 105 -5.67 38.58 6.90
CA ASP A 105 -6.89 37.97 7.43
C ASP A 105 -8.13 38.33 6.60
N ALA A 106 -8.23 39.61 6.21
CA ALA A 106 -9.37 40.14 5.49
C ALA A 106 -9.49 39.56 4.07
N PHE A 107 -8.36 39.33 3.37
CA PHE A 107 -8.33 38.67 2.05
C PHE A 107 -8.70 37.18 2.15
N TYR A 108 -8.23 36.49 3.19
CA TYR A 108 -8.66 35.10 3.43
C TYR A 108 -10.16 35.00 3.76
N PHE A 109 -10.64 35.83 4.70
CA PHE A 109 -12.04 35.84 5.12
C PHE A 109 -12.98 36.25 3.99
N SER A 110 -12.57 37.14 3.09
CA SER A 110 -13.39 37.51 1.94
C SER A 110 -13.72 36.31 1.06
N MET A 111 -12.76 35.42 0.78
CA MET A 111 -13.02 34.22 -0.02
C MET A 111 -13.79 33.16 0.78
N LYS A 112 -13.40 32.89 2.03
CA LYS A 112 -14.08 31.94 2.91
C LYS A 112 -15.57 32.26 3.01
N PHE A 113 -15.92 33.49 3.36
CA PHE A 113 -17.31 33.85 3.60
C PHE A 113 -18.11 34.16 2.34
N GLN A 114 -17.45 34.49 1.22
CA GLN A 114 -18.12 34.36 -0.09
C GLN A 114 -18.54 32.91 -0.31
N GLY A 115 -17.64 31.94 -0.10
CA GLY A 115 -17.96 30.51 -0.22
C GLY A 115 -19.15 30.11 0.65
N VAL A 116 -19.18 30.53 1.91
CA VAL A 116 -20.30 30.28 2.84
C VAL A 116 -21.60 30.88 2.32
N ALA A 117 -21.58 32.15 1.91
CA ALA A 117 -22.77 32.82 1.38
C ALA A 117 -23.28 32.14 0.11
N THR A 118 -22.39 31.69 -0.77
CA THR A 118 -22.71 31.00 -2.02
C THR A 118 -23.24 29.58 -1.78
N TYR A 119 -22.69 28.87 -0.79
CA TYR A 119 -23.18 27.55 -0.36
C TYR A 119 -24.64 27.61 0.09
N PHE A 120 -24.97 28.56 0.97
CA PHE A 120 -26.35 28.73 1.47
C PHE A 120 -27.33 29.27 0.42
N GLN A 121 -26.84 29.76 -0.73
CA GLN A 121 -27.67 30.07 -1.90
C GLN A 121 -27.96 28.83 -2.76
N GLY A 122 -27.36 27.67 -2.45
CA GLY A 122 -27.50 26.44 -3.23
C GLY A 122 -26.53 26.32 -4.40
N HIS A 123 -25.59 27.27 -4.56
CA HIS A 123 -24.60 27.26 -5.65
C HIS A 123 -23.34 26.50 -5.23
N PHE A 124 -23.47 25.19 -4.99
CA PHE A 124 -22.40 24.37 -4.40
C PHE A 124 -21.11 24.34 -5.24
N ILE A 125 -21.21 24.25 -6.57
CA ILE A 125 -20.03 24.22 -7.44
C ILE A 125 -19.23 25.53 -7.33
N GLU A 126 -19.91 26.68 -7.34
CA GLU A 126 -19.28 27.99 -7.17
C GLU A 126 -18.67 28.15 -5.77
N ALA A 127 -19.35 27.65 -4.74
CA ALA A 127 -18.83 27.64 -3.38
C ALA A 127 -17.53 26.82 -3.27
N ALA A 128 -17.46 25.65 -3.92
CA ALA A 128 -16.25 24.82 -3.95
C ALA A 128 -15.06 25.57 -4.56
N VAL A 129 -15.28 26.30 -5.67
CA VAL A 129 -14.24 27.13 -6.30
C VAL A 129 -13.73 28.21 -5.33
N LEU A 130 -14.63 28.89 -4.62
CA LEU A 130 -14.26 29.90 -3.62
C LEU A 130 -13.49 29.29 -2.45
N TYR A 131 -13.89 28.12 -1.97
CA TYR A 131 -13.18 27.41 -0.92
C TYR A 131 -11.80 26.90 -1.37
N GLN A 132 -11.64 26.41 -2.60
CA GLN A 132 -10.32 26.03 -3.13
C GLN A 132 -9.35 27.23 -3.18
N ARG A 133 -9.85 28.41 -3.55
CA ARG A 133 -9.08 29.66 -3.50
C ARG A 133 -8.70 30.03 -2.07
N ALA A 134 -9.64 29.92 -1.13
CA ALA A 134 -9.38 30.17 0.29
C ALA A 134 -8.37 29.16 0.88
N LEU A 135 -8.44 27.89 0.47
CA LEU A 135 -7.52 26.82 0.89
C LEU A 135 -6.08 27.11 0.47
N LYS A 136 -5.90 27.59 -0.77
CA LYS A 136 -4.57 28.00 -1.26
C LYS A 136 -3.97 29.09 -0.37
N VAL A 137 -4.75 30.11 -0.04
CA VAL A 137 -4.28 31.19 0.84
C VAL A 137 -4.04 30.69 2.27
N ALA A 138 -4.92 29.87 2.84
CA ALA A 138 -4.70 29.28 4.16
C ALA A 138 -3.40 28.45 4.22
N THR A 139 -3.08 27.73 3.14
CA THR A 139 -1.85 26.95 2.99
C THR A 139 -0.63 27.86 2.93
N GLU A 140 -0.67 28.93 2.14
CA GLU A 140 0.42 29.91 2.05
C GLU A 140 0.65 30.65 3.38
N ARG A 141 -0.40 30.86 4.17
CA ARG A 141 -0.33 31.45 5.51
C ARG A 141 0.15 30.48 6.58
N GLY A 142 0.14 29.17 6.29
CA GLY A 142 0.61 28.13 7.20
C GLY A 142 -0.21 27.99 8.49
N ASN A 143 -1.52 28.27 8.45
CA ASN A 143 -2.41 28.14 9.60
C ASN A 143 -3.22 26.82 9.53
N PRO A 144 -2.89 25.79 10.34
CA PRO A 144 -3.54 24.48 10.26
C PRO A 144 -5.05 24.51 10.49
N LEU A 145 -5.53 25.37 11.40
CA LEU A 145 -6.97 25.49 11.70
C LEU A 145 -7.73 26.15 10.56
N GLU A 146 -7.13 27.12 9.86
CA GLU A 146 -7.75 27.68 8.66
C GLU A 146 -7.86 26.64 7.55
N ILE A 147 -6.80 25.84 7.36
CA ILE A 147 -6.81 24.73 6.41
C ILE A 147 -7.92 23.74 6.77
N ALA A 148 -7.98 23.27 8.02
CA ALA A 148 -9.02 22.34 8.50
C ALA A 148 -10.44 22.87 8.24
N ASN A 149 -10.72 24.11 8.64
CA ASN A 149 -12.02 24.74 8.43
C ASN A 149 -12.44 24.79 6.94
N ILE A 150 -11.50 25.09 6.03
CA ILE A 150 -11.81 25.13 4.60
C ILE A 150 -11.95 23.72 4.02
N GLN A 151 -11.14 22.77 4.48
CA GLN A 151 -11.27 21.35 4.12
C GLN A 151 -12.65 20.82 4.54
N SER A 152 -13.11 21.11 5.75
CA SER A 152 -14.46 20.78 6.22
C SER A 152 -15.56 21.39 5.33
N ASN A 153 -15.44 22.67 4.98
CA ASN A 153 -16.39 23.34 4.07
C ASN A 153 -16.40 22.74 2.65
N LEU A 154 -15.25 22.34 2.13
CA LEU A 154 -15.16 21.60 0.88
C LEU A 154 -15.84 20.24 1.00
N GLY A 155 -15.62 19.51 2.09
CA GLY A 155 -16.29 18.25 2.41
C GLY A 155 -17.82 18.37 2.35
N LEU A 156 -18.37 19.38 3.03
CA LEU A 156 -19.81 19.71 2.99
C LEU A 156 -20.30 19.96 1.56
N THR A 157 -19.53 20.73 0.79
CA THR A 157 -19.89 21.09 -0.58
C THR A 157 -19.88 19.89 -1.53
N TYR A 158 -18.88 19.02 -1.40
CA TYR A 158 -18.79 17.79 -2.18
C TYR A 158 -19.88 16.78 -1.78
N MET A 159 -20.23 16.72 -0.49
CA MET A 159 -21.35 15.91 -0.03
C MET A 159 -22.68 16.36 -0.67
N GLN A 160 -22.95 17.67 -0.72
CA GLN A 160 -24.17 18.19 -1.39
C GLN A 160 -24.19 17.89 -2.89
N THR A 161 -23.04 17.95 -3.56
CA THR A 161 -22.91 17.60 -4.98
C THR A 161 -22.80 16.09 -5.23
N HIS A 162 -23.02 15.25 -4.20
CA HIS A 162 -22.94 13.79 -4.26
C HIS A 162 -21.57 13.25 -4.70
N GLN A 163 -20.50 14.04 -4.53
CA GLN A 163 -19.11 13.66 -4.73
C GLN A 163 -18.55 13.08 -3.42
N LEU A 164 -19.17 11.99 -2.96
CA LEU A 164 -18.93 11.44 -1.61
C LEU A 164 -17.46 11.08 -1.37
N ASP A 165 -16.79 10.61 -2.40
CA ASP A 165 -15.37 10.28 -2.36
C ASP A 165 -14.47 11.49 -2.09
N LEU A 166 -14.73 12.62 -2.75
CA LEU A 166 -14.01 13.87 -2.50
C LEU A 166 -14.39 14.40 -1.10
N ALA A 167 -15.67 14.29 -0.73
CA ALA A 167 -16.12 14.69 0.59
C ALA A 167 -15.36 13.96 1.70
N ILE A 168 -15.12 12.65 1.55
CA ILE A 168 -14.29 11.87 2.47
C ILE A 168 -12.87 12.43 2.55
N ILE A 169 -12.17 12.57 1.41
CA ILE A 169 -10.78 13.08 1.39
C ILE A 169 -10.67 14.41 2.14
N HIS A 170 -11.59 15.34 1.86
CA HIS A 170 -11.61 16.66 2.47
C HIS A 170 -11.95 16.62 3.97
N TYR A 171 -12.99 15.87 4.36
CA TYR A 171 -13.35 15.75 5.77
C TYR A 171 -12.28 15.07 6.58
N VAL A 172 -11.60 14.07 6.03
CA VAL A 172 -10.59 13.42 6.83
C VAL A 172 -9.31 14.23 6.94
N SER A 173 -8.90 14.93 5.86
CA SER A 173 -7.84 15.93 5.97
C SER A 173 -8.17 16.97 7.05
N SER A 174 -9.43 17.36 7.18
CA SER A 174 -9.89 18.23 8.27
C SER A 174 -9.82 17.55 9.65
N HIS A 175 -10.22 16.28 9.77
CA HIS A 175 -10.17 15.53 11.02
C HIS A 175 -8.74 15.39 11.54
N GLN A 176 -7.77 15.01 10.70
CA GLN A 176 -6.36 14.92 11.07
C GLN A 176 -5.83 16.26 11.64
N LEU A 177 -6.22 17.38 11.01
CA LEU A 177 -5.80 18.71 11.48
C LEU A 177 -6.49 19.09 12.79
N TYR A 178 -7.76 18.76 12.97
CA TYR A 178 -8.48 19.01 14.22
C TYR A 178 -8.01 18.12 15.37
N GLU A 179 -7.62 16.87 15.12
CA GLU A 179 -7.09 15.98 16.15
C GLU A 179 -5.79 16.53 16.76
N VAL A 180 -4.95 17.18 15.94
CA VAL A 180 -3.66 17.74 16.39
C VAL A 180 -3.80 19.18 16.90
N HIS A 181 -4.63 20.00 16.27
CA HIS A 181 -4.67 21.46 16.50
C HIS A 181 -6.02 22.02 16.93
N GLY A 182 -7.11 21.28 16.70
CA GLY A 182 -8.48 21.67 17.01
C GLY A 182 -8.82 21.50 18.47
N ASP A 183 -10.03 21.92 18.83
CA ASP A 183 -10.63 21.56 20.10
C ASP A 183 -11.49 20.29 19.98
N LYS A 184 -11.98 19.79 21.12
CA LYS A 184 -12.84 18.60 21.15
C LYS A 184 -14.15 18.79 20.39
N GLN A 185 -14.65 20.03 20.27
CA GLN A 185 -15.87 20.32 19.52
C GLN A 185 -15.61 20.15 18.02
N ASP A 186 -14.49 20.69 17.53
CA ASP A 186 -14.06 20.52 16.15
C ASP A 186 -13.92 19.02 15.78
N GLU A 187 -13.33 18.21 16.67
CA GLU A 187 -13.22 16.75 16.51
C GLU A 187 -14.63 16.09 16.45
N ALA A 188 -15.52 16.44 17.37
CA ALA A 188 -16.87 15.85 17.39
C ALA A 188 -17.69 16.22 16.15
N ASP A 189 -17.65 17.48 15.72
CA ASP A 189 -18.37 18.00 14.56
C ASP A 189 -17.89 17.38 13.25
N ILE A 190 -16.58 17.22 13.06
CA ILE A 190 -16.04 16.60 11.84
C ILE A 190 -16.35 15.11 11.78
N MET A 191 -16.32 14.41 12.92
CA MET A 191 -16.73 13.01 13.01
C MET A 191 -18.20 12.82 12.64
N LEU A 192 -19.07 13.71 13.14
CA LEU A 192 -20.48 13.71 12.78
C LEU A 192 -20.68 13.92 11.27
N ASN A 193 -20.04 14.92 10.68
CA ASN A 193 -20.12 15.20 9.24
C ASN A 193 -19.68 14.02 8.40
N LEU A 194 -18.56 13.40 8.77
CA LEU A 194 -18.02 12.31 8.01
C LEU A 194 -18.83 11.02 8.15
N SER A 195 -19.38 10.74 9.34
CA SER A 195 -20.34 9.66 9.52
C SER A 195 -21.53 9.80 8.56
N GLY A 196 -22.00 11.03 8.32
CA GLY A 196 -23.03 11.35 7.34
C GLY A 196 -22.67 10.92 5.92
N VAL A 197 -21.41 11.11 5.50
CA VAL A 197 -20.94 10.65 4.18
C VAL A 197 -20.88 9.13 4.10
N TYR A 198 -20.38 8.46 5.15
CA TYR A 198 -20.35 7.00 5.20
C TYR A 198 -21.75 6.37 5.19
N ILE A 199 -22.74 7.01 5.85
CA ILE A 199 -24.15 6.61 5.76
C ILE A 199 -24.64 6.67 4.30
N GLN A 200 -24.32 7.75 3.57
CA GLN A 200 -24.71 7.90 2.17
C GLN A 200 -24.00 6.92 1.23
N GLN A 201 -22.83 6.41 1.60
CA GLN A 201 -22.13 5.33 0.91
C GLN A 201 -22.59 3.92 1.34
N PHE A 202 -23.62 3.80 2.17
CA PHE A 202 -24.09 2.51 2.72
C PHE A 202 -23.04 1.78 3.59
N ARG A 203 -22.02 2.49 4.09
CA ARG A 203 -20.94 1.96 4.92
C ARG A 203 -21.30 2.04 6.40
N TYR A 204 -22.36 1.35 6.78
CA TYR A 204 -23.01 1.51 8.09
C TYR A 204 -22.14 1.12 9.30
N ALA A 205 -21.32 0.07 9.18
CA ALA A 205 -20.45 -0.37 10.29
C ALA A 205 -19.39 0.67 10.65
N VAL A 206 -18.82 1.32 9.63
CA VAL A 206 -17.83 2.40 9.77
C VAL A 206 -18.51 3.64 10.36
N ALA A 207 -19.65 4.06 9.80
CA ALA A 207 -20.41 5.20 10.30
C ALA A 207 -20.86 5.03 11.77
N GLU A 208 -21.28 3.82 12.16
CA GLU A 208 -21.70 3.51 13.53
C GLU A 208 -20.55 3.72 14.53
N LYS A 209 -19.37 3.20 14.22
CA LYS A 209 -18.18 3.36 15.07
C LYS A 209 -17.82 4.84 15.29
N ILE A 210 -17.80 5.62 14.20
CA ILE A 210 -17.52 7.07 14.25
C ILE A 210 -18.57 7.78 15.12
N LEU A 211 -19.86 7.52 14.89
CA LEU A 211 -20.94 8.17 15.62
C LEU A 211 -20.93 7.87 17.11
N LEU A 212 -20.63 6.63 17.50
CA LEU A 212 -20.54 6.27 18.92
C LEU A 212 -19.42 7.04 19.63
N ARG A 213 -18.30 7.29 18.95
CA ARG A 213 -17.21 8.14 19.49
C ARG A 213 -17.62 9.62 19.49
N ALA A 214 -18.26 10.11 18.44
CA ALA A 214 -18.77 11.49 18.37
C ALA A 214 -19.78 11.77 19.51
N ILE A 215 -20.72 10.86 19.76
CA ILE A 215 -21.70 10.97 20.87
C ILE A 215 -20.99 11.07 22.22
N LYS A 216 -19.94 10.25 22.44
CA LYS A 216 -19.18 10.32 23.68
C LYS A 216 -18.54 11.71 23.86
N LEU A 217 -17.96 12.26 22.79
CA LEU A 217 -17.37 13.60 22.82
C LEU A 217 -18.44 14.68 23.07
N PHE A 218 -19.57 14.65 22.36
CA PHE A 218 -20.66 15.61 22.56
C PHE A 218 -21.22 15.56 24.00
N ILE A 219 -21.35 14.37 24.59
CA ILE A 219 -21.75 14.23 26.00
C ILE A 219 -20.70 14.82 26.94
N GLU A 220 -19.41 14.60 26.69
CA GLU A 220 -18.32 15.22 27.47
C GLU A 220 -18.29 16.76 27.35
N LEU A 221 -18.77 17.29 26.23
CA LEU A 221 -18.85 18.72 25.92
C LEU A 221 -20.14 19.39 26.41
N GLU A 222 -21.08 18.62 26.95
CA GLU A 222 -22.45 19.09 27.26
C GLU A 222 -23.17 19.67 26.02
N ASP A 223 -22.85 19.15 24.84
CA ASP A 223 -23.52 19.50 23.57
C ASP A 223 -24.69 18.55 23.30
N ASP A 224 -25.84 18.93 23.84
CA ASP A 224 -27.09 18.19 23.65
C ASP A 224 -27.55 18.20 22.17
N TYR A 225 -27.20 19.24 21.39
CA TYR A 225 -27.56 19.33 19.98
C TYR A 225 -26.78 18.31 19.14
N GLY A 226 -25.46 18.27 19.28
CA GLY A 226 -24.58 17.32 18.62
C GLY A 226 -24.91 15.87 19.01
N THR A 227 -25.26 15.65 20.29
CA THR A 227 -25.73 14.36 20.80
C THR A 227 -27.01 13.91 20.11
N ALA A 228 -28.03 14.78 20.04
CA ALA A 228 -29.31 14.49 19.40
C ALA A 228 -29.15 14.21 17.89
N LEU A 229 -28.35 15.01 17.19
CA LEU A 229 -28.10 14.83 15.76
C LEU A 229 -27.36 13.52 15.47
N SER A 230 -26.41 13.15 16.33
CA SER A 230 -25.70 11.88 16.23
C SER A 230 -26.61 10.67 16.52
N GLN A 231 -27.51 10.79 17.50
CA GLN A 231 -28.52 9.78 17.80
C GLN A 231 -29.50 9.60 16.62
N ALA A 232 -29.95 10.69 15.99
CA ALA A 232 -30.78 10.62 14.79
C ALA A 232 -30.08 9.81 13.68
N ASN A 233 -28.79 10.08 13.42
CA ASN A 233 -27.98 9.35 12.45
C ASN A 233 -27.79 7.86 12.82
N LEU A 234 -27.57 7.53 14.10
CA LEU A 234 -27.56 6.13 14.56
C LEU A 234 -28.92 5.46 14.34
N GLY A 235 -30.01 6.19 14.54
CA GLY A 235 -31.36 5.74 14.22
C GLY A 235 -31.46 5.26 12.77
N VAL A 236 -31.01 6.09 11.83
CA VAL A 236 -30.96 5.74 10.40
C VAL A 236 -30.12 4.48 10.15
N ILE A 237 -28.93 4.37 10.75
CA ILE A 237 -28.05 3.19 10.62
C ILE A 237 -28.74 1.93 11.13
N TYR A 238 -29.38 2.00 12.30
CA TYR A 238 -30.06 0.85 12.90
C TYR A 238 -31.27 0.40 12.11
N LYS A 239 -32.00 1.33 11.47
CA LYS A 239 -33.07 0.99 10.53
C LYS A 239 -32.53 0.14 9.37
N PHE A 240 -31.48 0.60 8.70
CA PHE A 240 -30.93 -0.11 7.52
C PHE A 240 -30.16 -1.40 7.85
N THR A 241 -29.72 -1.56 9.09
CA THR A 241 -29.07 -2.79 9.57
C THR A 241 -30.05 -3.78 10.22
N GLY A 242 -31.36 -3.53 10.15
CA GLY A 242 -32.40 -4.42 10.69
C GLY A 242 -32.51 -4.42 12.22
N ARG A 243 -31.90 -3.45 12.90
CA ARG A 243 -31.92 -3.29 14.37
C ARG A 243 -33.01 -2.30 14.79
N TRP A 244 -34.26 -2.60 14.45
CA TRP A 244 -35.38 -1.65 14.55
C TRP A 244 -35.62 -1.08 15.95
N GLN A 245 -35.51 -1.90 17.01
CA GLN A 245 -35.67 -1.42 18.38
C GLN A 245 -34.61 -0.36 18.76
N LEU A 246 -33.35 -0.57 18.34
CA LEU A 246 -32.28 0.41 18.55
C LEU A 246 -32.52 1.67 17.72
N SER A 247 -33.03 1.52 16.49
CA SER A 247 -33.43 2.66 15.65
C SER A 247 -34.43 3.55 16.36
N ARG A 248 -35.50 2.94 16.88
CA ARG A 248 -36.59 3.66 17.57
C ARG A 248 -36.09 4.38 18.81
N VAL A 249 -35.31 3.71 19.65
CA VAL A 249 -34.76 4.30 20.88
C VAL A 249 -33.91 5.54 20.57
N ASN A 250 -33.03 5.45 19.57
CA ASN A 250 -32.16 6.57 19.20
C ASN A 250 -32.95 7.73 18.56
N GLN A 251 -33.92 7.45 17.69
CA GLN A 251 -34.81 8.48 17.14
C GLN A 251 -35.65 9.17 18.21
N MET A 252 -36.21 8.42 19.17
CA MET A 252 -36.98 9.00 20.27
C MET A 252 -36.11 9.88 21.18
N ALA A 253 -34.84 9.52 21.38
CA ALA A 253 -33.90 10.35 22.13
C ALA A 253 -33.64 11.70 21.42
N ALA A 254 -33.42 11.68 20.10
CA ALA A 254 -33.29 12.90 19.29
C ALA A 254 -34.58 13.75 19.30
N ILE A 255 -35.75 13.12 19.18
CA ILE A 255 -37.05 13.81 19.25
C ILE A 255 -37.24 14.50 20.59
N ALA A 256 -36.93 13.84 21.72
CA ALA A 256 -37.08 14.44 23.04
C ALA A 256 -36.28 15.75 23.17
N TYR A 257 -35.07 15.78 22.59
CA TYR A 257 -34.26 17.00 22.52
C TYR A 257 -34.90 18.06 21.61
N TYR A 258 -35.34 17.70 20.40
CA TYR A 258 -35.95 18.66 19.48
C TYR A 258 -37.30 19.20 19.96
N GLU A 259 -38.06 18.44 20.75
CA GLU A 259 -39.26 18.91 21.44
C GLU A 259 -38.91 19.94 22.52
N SER A 260 -37.85 19.70 23.29
CA SER A 260 -37.40 20.64 24.33
C SER A 260 -36.90 21.99 23.78
N THR A 261 -36.43 22.00 22.52
CA THR A 261 -35.89 23.18 21.83
C THR A 261 -36.84 23.77 20.81
N GLU A 262 -38.07 23.23 20.68
CA GLU A 262 -39.08 23.67 19.71
C GLU A 262 -38.56 23.66 18.25
N SER A 263 -37.71 22.68 17.91
CA SER A 263 -37.10 22.58 16.58
C SER A 263 -38.01 21.89 15.56
N TRP A 264 -39.05 22.59 15.11
CA TRP A 264 -40.12 22.05 14.26
C TRP A 264 -39.62 21.35 12.98
N GLN A 265 -38.58 21.87 12.35
CA GLN A 265 -38.03 21.27 11.13
C GLN A 265 -37.39 19.90 11.40
N HIS A 266 -36.60 19.77 12.47
CA HIS A 266 -36.01 18.49 12.85
C HIS A 266 -37.08 17.50 13.31
N LEU A 267 -38.09 17.97 14.06
CA LEU A 267 -39.22 17.14 14.49
C LEU A 267 -39.98 16.56 13.30
N SER A 268 -40.27 17.38 12.28
CA SER A 268 -40.91 16.89 11.05
C SER A 268 -40.11 15.75 10.39
N PHE A 269 -38.79 15.90 10.33
CA PHE A 269 -37.90 14.90 9.75
C PHE A 269 -37.83 13.61 10.60
N GLU A 270 -37.63 13.72 11.91
CA GLU A 270 -37.52 12.54 12.79
C GLU A 270 -38.82 11.75 12.90
N TYR A 271 -39.97 12.43 12.98
CA TYR A 271 -41.27 11.74 12.95
C TYR A 271 -41.55 11.08 11.59
N THR A 272 -41.04 11.64 10.48
CA THR A 272 -41.09 10.98 9.16
C THR A 272 -40.28 9.68 9.18
N ASN A 273 -39.08 9.71 9.77
CA ASN A 273 -38.24 8.52 9.90
C ASN A 273 -38.85 7.45 10.79
N LEU A 274 -39.49 7.83 11.91
CA LEU A 274 -40.26 6.91 12.76
C LEU A 274 -41.43 6.29 11.99
N ALA A 275 -42.20 7.09 11.25
CA ALA A 275 -43.32 6.59 10.47
C ALA A 275 -42.88 5.53 9.45
N MET A 276 -41.74 5.75 8.78
CA MET A 276 -41.13 4.73 7.92
C MET A 276 -40.71 3.49 8.69
N LEU A 277 -40.08 3.66 9.86
CA LEU A 277 -39.66 2.52 10.70
C LEU A 277 -40.86 1.67 11.13
N SER A 278 -41.97 2.31 11.53
CA SER A 278 -43.21 1.63 11.90
C SER A 278 -43.84 0.86 10.72
N LEU A 279 -43.70 1.35 9.49
CA LEU A 279 -44.12 0.60 8.29
C LEU A 279 -43.28 -0.67 8.09
N GLU A 280 -41.96 -0.58 8.24
CA GLU A 280 -41.05 -1.73 8.13
C GLU A 280 -41.31 -2.78 9.22
N GLU A 281 -41.70 -2.35 10.42
CA GLU A 281 -42.14 -3.22 11.51
C GLU A 281 -43.54 -3.83 11.27
N GLY A 282 -44.28 -3.36 10.25
CA GLY A 282 -45.66 -3.78 9.95
C GLY A 282 -46.72 -3.13 10.84
N ASN A 283 -46.37 -2.11 11.64
CA ASN A 283 -47.29 -1.39 12.51
C ASN A 283 -47.89 -0.15 11.82
N VAL A 284 -48.89 -0.40 10.98
CA VAL A 284 -49.53 0.62 10.14
C VAL A 284 -50.19 1.76 10.95
N GLU A 285 -50.86 1.44 12.06
CA GLU A 285 -51.54 2.45 12.89
C GLU A 285 -50.55 3.41 13.55
N GLN A 286 -49.43 2.87 14.04
CA GLN A 286 -48.38 3.71 14.61
C GLN A 286 -47.71 4.58 13.56
N SER A 287 -47.46 4.04 12.35
CA SER A 287 -46.92 4.82 11.24
C SER A 287 -47.83 6.00 10.86
N LEU A 288 -49.14 5.80 10.79
CA LEU A 288 -50.10 6.88 10.52
C LEU A 288 -50.06 7.97 11.59
N ALA A 289 -49.96 7.60 12.87
CA ALA A 289 -49.86 8.56 13.95
C ALA A 289 -48.56 9.39 13.86
N GLU A 290 -47.43 8.72 13.66
CA GLU A 290 -46.11 9.35 13.54
C GLU A 290 -46.03 10.24 12.28
N ALA A 291 -46.58 9.81 11.14
CA ALA A 291 -46.64 10.60 9.92
C ALA A 291 -47.55 11.84 10.07
N ASN A 292 -48.63 11.75 10.84
CA ASN A 292 -49.45 12.92 11.17
C ASN A 292 -48.68 13.95 12.01
N PHE A 293 -47.89 13.50 13.00
CA PHE A 293 -47.00 14.41 13.73
C PHE A 293 -45.97 15.05 12.81
N ALA A 294 -45.39 14.29 11.88
CA ALA A 294 -44.45 14.81 10.90
C ALA A 294 -45.07 15.92 10.01
N LEU A 295 -46.31 15.73 9.55
CA LEU A 295 -47.07 16.73 8.79
C LEU A 295 -47.41 17.96 9.62
N TYR A 296 -47.82 17.78 10.88
CA TYR A 296 -48.09 18.88 11.81
C TYR A 296 -46.86 19.76 12.00
N TYR A 297 -45.70 19.15 12.29
CA TYR A 297 -44.45 19.89 12.48
C TYR A 297 -43.94 20.51 11.17
N ALA A 298 -44.16 19.89 10.01
CA ALA A 298 -43.86 20.50 8.72
C ALA A 298 -44.65 21.80 8.51
N GLU A 299 -45.92 21.82 8.92
CA GLU A 299 -46.79 22.99 8.84
C GLU A 299 -46.32 24.10 9.80
N GLN A 300 -45.98 23.75 11.06
CA GLN A 300 -45.40 24.72 12.00
C GLN A 300 -44.09 25.32 11.49
N ALA A 301 -43.25 24.51 10.83
CA ALA A 301 -42.01 24.96 10.21
C ALA A 301 -42.22 25.71 8.89
N SER A 302 -43.46 25.79 8.35
CA SER A 302 -43.74 26.26 6.98
C SER A 302 -42.85 25.58 5.93
N SER A 303 -42.53 24.30 6.13
CA SER A 303 -41.58 23.54 5.33
C SER A 303 -42.30 22.68 4.29
N LEU A 304 -42.31 23.14 3.03
CA LEU A 304 -42.81 22.35 1.90
C LEU A 304 -42.03 21.03 1.72
N GLY A 305 -40.71 21.07 1.96
CA GLY A 305 -39.86 19.88 1.92
C GLY A 305 -40.22 18.86 2.99
N GLY A 306 -40.39 19.30 4.25
CA GLY A 306 -40.80 18.42 5.35
C GLY A 306 -42.18 17.79 5.10
N ARG A 307 -43.12 18.58 4.58
CA ARG A 307 -44.46 18.09 4.21
C ARG A 307 -44.39 17.02 3.13
N ARG A 308 -43.61 17.25 2.07
CA ARG A 308 -43.35 16.28 1.01
C ARG A 308 -42.79 14.97 1.57
N GLU A 309 -41.75 15.05 2.41
CA GLU A 309 -41.15 13.85 3.01
C GLU A 309 -42.14 13.06 3.86
N ALA A 310 -42.95 13.74 4.68
CA ALA A 310 -43.95 13.12 5.56
C ALA A 310 -45.13 12.48 4.81
N LEU A 311 -45.55 13.05 3.67
CA LEU A 311 -46.64 12.51 2.85
C LEU A 311 -46.34 11.12 2.29
N TYR A 312 -45.06 10.77 2.11
CA TYR A 312 -44.68 9.48 1.54
C TYR A 312 -45.04 8.29 2.46
N PRO A 313 -44.51 8.18 3.70
CA PRO A 313 -44.95 7.14 4.62
C PRO A 313 -46.43 7.27 5.00
N PHE A 314 -47.00 8.49 4.99
CA PHE A 314 -48.43 8.68 5.23
C PHE A 314 -49.30 7.98 4.17
N ALA A 315 -49.01 8.22 2.90
CA ALA A 315 -49.72 7.60 1.78
C ALA A 315 -49.51 6.08 1.75
N GLN A 316 -48.30 5.60 2.06
CA GLN A 316 -48.01 4.17 2.17
C GLN A 316 -48.82 3.51 3.29
N ALA A 317 -48.92 4.14 4.46
CA ALA A 317 -49.67 3.62 5.58
C ALA A 317 -51.19 3.63 5.32
N GLN A 318 -51.73 4.68 4.67
CA GLN A 318 -53.11 4.70 4.20
C GLN A 318 -53.39 3.57 3.19
N PHE A 319 -52.47 3.35 2.24
CA PHE A 319 -52.58 2.25 1.28
C PHE A 319 -52.56 0.89 1.98
N ALA A 320 -51.63 0.67 2.91
CA ALA A 320 -51.54 -0.57 3.70
C ALA A 320 -52.79 -0.83 4.55
N ARG A 321 -53.46 0.22 5.02
CA ARG A 321 -54.74 0.14 5.75
C ARG A 321 -55.96 -0.10 4.85
N GLY A 322 -55.79 -0.04 3.52
CA GLY A 322 -56.87 -0.21 2.55
C GLY A 322 -57.64 1.08 2.24
N GLU A 323 -57.15 2.25 2.65
CA GLU A 323 -57.79 3.55 2.41
C GLU A 323 -57.34 4.16 1.09
N TYR A 324 -57.56 3.43 -0.01
CA TYR A 324 -56.96 3.73 -1.31
C TYR A 324 -57.28 5.13 -1.85
N ASN A 325 -58.48 5.66 -1.61
CA ASN A 325 -58.83 7.02 -2.04
C ASN A 325 -58.03 8.09 -1.28
N GLN A 326 -57.85 7.94 0.04
CA GLN A 326 -57.05 8.88 0.82
C GLN A 326 -55.56 8.77 0.46
N ALA A 327 -55.08 7.53 0.25
CA ALA A 327 -53.73 7.29 -0.22
C ALA A 327 -53.48 7.94 -1.59
N LYS A 328 -54.47 7.90 -2.50
CA LYS A 328 -54.43 8.56 -3.82
C LYS A 328 -54.27 10.08 -3.67
N ASP A 329 -55.06 10.71 -2.79
CA ASP A 329 -54.98 12.16 -2.54
C ASP A 329 -53.61 12.56 -1.97
N SER A 330 -53.12 11.83 -0.96
CA SER A 330 -51.81 12.05 -0.35
C SER A 330 -50.65 11.85 -1.34
N ALA A 331 -50.71 10.80 -2.17
CA ALA A 331 -49.71 10.54 -3.20
C ALA A 331 -49.73 11.59 -4.32
N ALA A 332 -50.91 12.12 -4.67
CA ALA A 332 -51.02 13.22 -5.65
C ALA A 332 -50.39 14.51 -5.10
N GLU A 333 -50.64 14.84 -3.83
CA GLU A 333 -50.01 15.98 -3.16
C GLU A 333 -48.48 15.83 -3.08
N LEU A 334 -48.00 14.62 -2.73
CA LEU A 334 -46.57 14.29 -2.74
C LEU A 334 -45.92 14.57 -4.11
N ILE A 335 -46.54 14.10 -5.20
CA ILE A 335 -46.01 14.29 -6.56
C ILE A 335 -45.99 15.78 -6.91
N ALA A 336 -47.08 16.51 -6.63
CA ALA A 336 -47.19 17.94 -6.92
C ALA A 336 -46.11 18.76 -6.16
N LEU A 337 -45.94 18.51 -4.86
CA LEU A 337 -44.89 19.16 -4.06
C LEU A 337 -43.49 18.76 -4.53
N SER A 338 -43.29 17.51 -4.97
CA SER A 338 -42.00 17.07 -5.51
C SER A 338 -41.65 17.82 -6.81
N GLN A 339 -42.64 18.07 -7.68
CA GLN A 339 -42.46 18.84 -8.90
C GLN A 339 -42.18 20.33 -8.60
N GLU A 340 -42.95 20.94 -7.70
CA GLU A 340 -42.77 22.33 -7.28
C GLU A 340 -41.38 22.57 -6.67
N THR A 341 -40.90 21.62 -5.87
CA THR A 341 -39.60 21.71 -5.19
C THR A 341 -38.43 21.14 -6.00
N GLY A 342 -38.67 20.63 -7.21
CA GLY A 342 -37.62 20.03 -8.07
C GLY A 342 -37.04 18.72 -7.53
N ALA A 343 -37.74 18.02 -6.63
CA ALA A 343 -37.30 16.79 -5.98
C ALA A 343 -37.60 15.53 -6.82
N ALA A 344 -36.92 15.40 -7.95
CA ALA A 344 -37.18 14.34 -8.95
C ALA A 344 -37.11 12.89 -8.39
N ARG A 345 -36.29 12.61 -7.37
CA ARG A 345 -36.25 11.28 -6.73
C ARG A 345 -37.57 10.97 -6.00
N LYS A 346 -38.12 11.93 -5.27
CA LYS A 346 -39.39 11.76 -4.55
C LYS A 346 -40.58 11.78 -5.50
N GLU A 347 -40.51 12.55 -6.57
CA GLU A 347 -41.48 12.47 -7.66
C GLU A 347 -41.53 11.04 -8.27
N LYS A 348 -40.36 10.46 -8.55
CA LYS A 348 -40.25 9.07 -9.03
C LYS A 348 -40.89 8.08 -8.06
N ASP A 349 -40.61 8.19 -6.77
CA ASP A 349 -41.18 7.29 -5.75
C ASP A 349 -42.71 7.49 -5.59
N GLY A 350 -43.18 8.73 -5.73
CA GLY A 350 -44.60 9.06 -5.76
C GLY A 350 -45.34 8.42 -6.93
N TYR A 351 -44.77 8.46 -8.14
CA TYR A 351 -45.35 7.77 -9.31
C TYR A 351 -45.47 6.26 -9.12
N LEU A 352 -44.48 5.62 -8.50
CA LEU A 352 -44.55 4.19 -8.20
C LEU A 352 -45.67 3.89 -7.21
N LEU A 353 -45.74 4.65 -6.11
CA LEU A 353 -46.78 4.49 -5.10
C LEU A 353 -48.19 4.71 -5.70
N MET A 354 -48.36 5.77 -6.50
CA MET A 354 -49.58 6.06 -7.23
C MET A 354 -49.99 4.90 -8.15
N SER A 355 -49.02 4.26 -8.84
CA SER A 355 -49.31 3.11 -9.69
C SER A 355 -49.91 1.93 -8.92
N PHE A 356 -49.41 1.65 -7.72
CA PHE A 356 -49.95 0.59 -6.87
C PHE A 356 -51.33 0.94 -6.32
N ILE A 357 -51.53 2.19 -5.89
CA ILE A 357 -52.83 2.69 -5.40
C ILE A 357 -53.90 2.59 -6.50
N LEU A 358 -53.60 3.06 -7.71
CA LEU A 358 -54.53 3.01 -8.85
C LEU A 358 -54.83 1.58 -9.29
N ALA A 359 -53.86 0.67 -9.23
CA ALA A 359 -54.09 -0.75 -9.49
C ALA A 359 -55.06 -1.35 -8.45
N ALA A 360 -54.93 -0.98 -7.18
CA ALA A 360 -55.84 -1.42 -6.12
C ALA A 360 -57.26 -0.80 -6.23
N LEU A 361 -57.38 0.36 -6.86
CA LEU A 361 -58.66 1.01 -7.20
C LEU A 361 -59.31 0.50 -8.49
N ASP A 362 -58.75 -0.54 -9.12
CA ASP A 362 -59.20 -1.07 -10.42
C ASP A 362 -59.14 -0.04 -11.57
N GLU A 363 -58.11 0.83 -11.56
CA GLU A 363 -57.81 1.82 -12.60
C GLU A 363 -56.52 1.46 -13.39
N PRO A 364 -56.47 0.29 -14.08
CA PRO A 364 -55.22 -0.27 -14.61
C PRO A 364 -54.54 0.57 -15.70
N GLN A 365 -55.30 1.38 -16.45
CA GLN A 365 -54.73 2.28 -17.47
C GLN A 365 -53.91 3.40 -16.83
N GLN A 366 -54.48 4.09 -15.84
CA GLN A 366 -53.77 5.14 -15.11
C GLN A 366 -52.62 4.56 -14.27
N ALA A 367 -52.77 3.35 -13.73
CA ALA A 367 -51.69 2.64 -13.04
C ALA A 367 -50.49 2.42 -13.98
N LEU A 368 -50.73 1.96 -15.21
CA LEU A 368 -49.69 1.77 -16.22
C LEU A 368 -49.04 3.09 -16.66
N GLU A 369 -49.80 4.18 -16.77
CA GLU A 369 -49.28 5.51 -17.08
C GLU A 369 -48.33 6.01 -15.99
N ASN A 370 -48.71 5.89 -14.71
CA ASN A 370 -47.86 6.26 -13.58
C ASN A 370 -46.61 5.38 -13.49
N TYR A 371 -46.73 4.07 -13.75
CA TYR A 371 -45.56 3.17 -13.83
C TYR A 371 -44.60 3.57 -14.95
N ARG A 372 -45.11 4.00 -16.12
CA ARG A 372 -44.27 4.53 -17.21
C ARG A 372 -43.59 5.84 -16.84
N ALA A 373 -44.30 6.76 -16.17
CA ALA A 373 -43.73 8.00 -15.67
C ALA A 373 -42.60 7.74 -14.67
N HIS A 374 -42.80 6.81 -13.73
CA HIS A 374 -41.76 6.34 -12.82
C HIS A 374 -40.50 5.86 -13.56
N HIS A 375 -40.66 4.94 -14.51
CA HIS A 375 -39.54 4.35 -15.24
C HIS A 375 -38.86 5.35 -16.20
N GLN A 376 -39.60 6.31 -16.75
CA GLN A 376 -39.02 7.41 -17.52
C GLN A 376 -38.14 8.29 -16.63
N LEU A 377 -38.66 8.71 -15.48
CA LEU A 377 -37.92 9.57 -14.56
C LEU A 377 -36.71 8.84 -13.96
N GLU A 378 -36.82 7.54 -13.70
CA GLU A 378 -35.68 6.68 -13.31
C GLU A 378 -34.57 6.69 -14.36
N LYS A 379 -34.92 6.54 -15.64
CA LYS A 379 -33.95 6.61 -16.75
C LYS A 379 -33.31 7.99 -16.86
N GLU A 380 -34.09 9.06 -16.71
CA GLU A 380 -33.57 10.43 -16.74
C GLU A 380 -32.59 10.68 -15.58
N LEU A 381 -32.92 10.22 -14.37
CA LEU A 381 -32.04 10.30 -13.20
C LEU A 381 -30.75 9.49 -13.38
N LEU A 382 -30.84 8.27 -13.90
CA LEU A 382 -29.68 7.43 -14.18
C LEU A 382 -28.79 8.05 -15.26
N SER A 383 -29.39 8.57 -16.34
CA SER A 383 -28.69 9.26 -17.42
C SER A 383 -27.95 10.50 -16.91
N ARG A 384 -28.61 11.35 -16.11
CA ARG A 384 -27.96 12.51 -15.47
C ARG A 384 -26.80 12.11 -14.58
N SER A 385 -26.97 11.07 -13.75
CA SER A 385 -25.91 10.54 -12.87
C SER A 385 -24.71 10.02 -13.68
N LEU A 386 -24.97 9.28 -14.76
CA LEU A 386 -23.91 8.78 -15.64
C LEU A 386 -23.18 9.91 -16.36
N SER A 387 -23.91 10.91 -16.88
CA SER A 387 -23.32 12.08 -17.53
C SER A 387 -22.46 12.89 -16.56
N GLN A 388 -22.90 13.11 -15.31
CA GLN A 388 -22.09 13.78 -14.29
C GLN A 388 -20.81 13.02 -13.96
N LYS A 389 -20.89 11.69 -13.79
CA LYS A 389 -19.69 10.85 -13.59
C LYS A 389 -18.76 10.90 -14.80
N LEU A 390 -19.30 10.93 -16.01
CA LEU A 390 -18.52 11.03 -17.23
C LEU A 390 -17.82 12.39 -17.34
N GLU A 391 -18.51 13.48 -17.04
CA GLU A 391 -17.92 14.84 -16.98
C GLU A 391 -16.80 14.91 -15.93
N GLN A 392 -17.01 14.32 -14.75
CA GLN A 392 -15.97 14.23 -13.72
C GLN A 392 -14.76 13.44 -14.21
N TYR A 393 -14.98 12.27 -14.81
CA TYR A 393 -13.91 11.46 -15.35
C TYR A 393 -13.12 12.21 -16.43
N GLN A 394 -13.81 12.91 -17.33
CA GLN A 394 -13.19 13.76 -18.34
C GLN A 394 -12.39 14.92 -17.72
N ALA A 395 -12.91 15.56 -16.68
CA ALA A 395 -12.21 16.63 -15.97
C ALA A 395 -10.93 16.11 -15.29
N THR A 396 -10.99 14.95 -14.63
CA THR A 396 -9.82 14.32 -13.99
C THR A 396 -8.75 13.93 -15.02
N VAL A 397 -9.16 13.39 -16.17
CA VAL A 397 -8.22 13.07 -17.27
C VAL A 397 -7.57 14.35 -17.81
N ALA A 398 -8.36 15.39 -18.07
CA ALA A 398 -7.85 16.67 -18.55
C ALA A 398 -6.89 17.35 -17.55
N GLU A 399 -7.19 17.28 -16.26
CA GLU A 399 -6.31 17.78 -15.20
C GLU A 399 -4.97 17.04 -15.17
N LYS A 400 -4.99 15.71 -15.32
CA LYS A 400 -3.78 14.89 -15.39
C LYS A 400 -2.95 15.18 -16.62
N GLU A 401 -3.57 15.27 -17.79
CA GLU A 401 -2.91 15.64 -19.04
C GLU A 401 -2.23 17.02 -18.92
N LEU A 402 -2.94 18.00 -18.36
CA LEU A 402 -2.39 19.34 -18.13
C LEU A 402 -1.21 19.33 -17.15
N ASN A 403 -1.31 18.58 -16.05
CA ASN A 403 -0.23 18.45 -15.07
C ASN A 403 1.01 17.76 -15.68
N GLN A 404 0.81 16.76 -16.53
CA GLN A 404 1.88 16.09 -17.25
C GLN A 404 2.55 17.04 -18.27
N GLU A 405 1.76 17.84 -18.99
CA GLU A 405 2.28 18.87 -19.89
C GLU A 405 3.11 19.92 -19.13
N ILE A 406 2.62 20.41 -17.99
CA ILE A 406 3.38 21.34 -17.13
C ILE A 406 4.70 20.71 -16.65
N LYS A 407 4.68 19.43 -16.25
CA LYS A 407 5.87 18.70 -15.80
C LYS A 407 6.90 18.57 -16.93
N THR A 408 6.47 18.22 -18.14
CA THR A 408 7.35 18.13 -19.32
C THR A 408 7.93 19.50 -19.69
N LEU A 409 7.12 20.57 -19.68
CA LEU A 409 7.61 21.93 -19.93
C LEU A 409 8.68 22.36 -18.92
N LYS A 410 8.49 22.06 -17.63
CA LYS A 410 9.49 22.30 -16.58
C LYS A 410 10.78 21.52 -16.83
N GLN A 411 10.69 20.25 -17.26
CA GLN A 411 11.85 19.43 -17.61
C GLN A 411 12.60 20.00 -18.83
N TYR A 412 11.89 20.46 -19.86
CA TYR A 412 12.51 21.12 -21.02
C TYR A 412 13.27 22.39 -20.63
N GLN A 413 12.69 23.22 -19.76
CA GLN A 413 13.38 24.40 -19.24
C GLN A 413 14.64 24.04 -18.45
N ALA A 414 14.59 23.00 -17.61
CA ALA A 414 15.75 22.52 -16.87
C ALA A 414 16.85 21.98 -17.80
N LEU A 415 16.47 21.21 -18.84
CA LEU A 415 17.40 20.68 -19.82
C LEU A 415 18.11 21.79 -20.61
N GLN A 416 17.37 22.82 -21.03
CA GLN A 416 17.96 23.99 -21.70
C GLN A 416 18.99 24.68 -20.82
N LYS A 417 18.71 24.84 -19.52
CA LYS A 417 19.64 25.44 -18.57
C LYS A 417 20.92 24.61 -18.44
N LEU A 418 20.79 23.28 -18.30
CA LEU A 418 21.92 22.35 -18.27
C LEU A 418 22.76 22.38 -19.56
N GLN A 419 22.12 22.47 -20.74
CA GLN A 419 22.83 22.58 -22.02
C GLN A 419 23.63 23.88 -22.13
N ILE A 420 23.10 25.00 -21.62
CA ILE A 420 23.82 26.27 -21.55
C ILE A 420 25.04 26.13 -20.63
N GLU A 421 24.87 25.60 -19.43
CA GLU A 421 25.96 25.36 -18.47
C GLU A 421 27.04 24.41 -19.04
N GLN A 422 26.63 23.32 -19.69
CA GLN A 422 27.55 22.37 -20.33
C GLN A 422 28.36 23.03 -21.46
N ARG A 423 27.73 23.90 -22.26
CA ARG A 423 28.42 24.64 -23.32
C ARG A 423 29.46 25.60 -22.76
N GLU A 424 29.14 26.28 -21.66
CA GLU A 424 30.11 27.13 -20.94
C GLU A 424 31.30 26.31 -20.41
N GLN A 425 31.05 25.14 -19.82
CA GLN A 425 32.09 24.23 -19.36
C GLN A 425 32.99 23.73 -20.50
N LEU A 426 32.41 23.37 -21.65
CA LEU A 426 33.17 22.93 -22.83
C LEU A 426 34.08 24.04 -23.36
N VAL A 427 33.63 25.30 -23.34
CA VAL A 427 34.46 26.46 -23.71
C VAL A 427 35.64 26.62 -22.74
N TRP A 428 35.41 26.49 -21.43
CA TRP A 428 36.48 26.52 -20.42
C TRP A 428 37.48 25.36 -20.57
N LEU A 429 36.99 24.13 -20.77
CA LEU A 429 37.81 22.95 -21.03
C LEU A 429 38.66 23.11 -22.29
N GLY A 430 38.08 23.65 -23.37
CA GLY A 430 38.81 23.98 -24.59
C GLY A 430 39.96 24.97 -24.34
N GLY A 431 39.71 26.01 -23.54
CA GLY A 431 40.74 26.97 -23.13
C GLY A 431 41.88 26.32 -22.33
N LEU A 432 41.56 25.45 -21.37
CA LEU A 432 42.54 24.68 -20.59
C LEU A 432 43.35 23.72 -21.47
N LEU A 433 42.71 23.08 -22.45
CA LEU A 433 43.36 22.13 -23.35
C LEU A 433 44.39 22.82 -24.24
N VAL A 434 44.08 24.01 -24.77
CA VAL A 434 45.04 24.84 -25.53
C VAL A 434 46.24 25.25 -24.67
N LEU A 435 46.00 25.65 -23.41
CA LEU A 435 47.07 25.97 -22.46
C LEU A 435 47.96 24.74 -22.18
N SER A 436 47.33 23.58 -21.97
CA SER A 436 48.03 22.32 -21.69
C SER A 436 48.88 21.85 -22.88
N LEU A 437 48.39 22.03 -24.12
CA LEU A 437 49.15 21.73 -25.34
C LEU A 437 50.35 22.66 -25.50
N GLY A 438 50.22 23.93 -25.10
CA GLY A 438 51.35 24.86 -25.02
C GLY A 438 52.44 24.38 -24.05
N ILE A 439 52.06 23.96 -22.84
CA ILE A 439 52.98 23.43 -21.82
C ILE A 439 53.61 22.10 -22.29
N ALA A 440 52.81 21.22 -22.88
CA ALA A 440 53.27 19.95 -23.43
C ALA A 440 54.25 20.15 -24.59
N GLY A 441 54.04 21.13 -25.46
CA GLY A 441 54.98 21.50 -26.53
C GLY A 441 56.36 21.86 -25.97
N VAL A 442 56.40 22.64 -24.88
CA VAL A 442 57.64 22.98 -24.15
C VAL A 442 58.27 21.74 -23.52
N SER A 443 57.46 20.82 -22.98
CA SER A 443 57.93 19.58 -22.35
C SER A 443 58.48 18.57 -23.37
N VAL A 444 57.83 18.42 -24.53
CA VAL A 444 58.27 17.55 -25.64
C VAL A 444 59.57 18.06 -26.24
N TYR A 445 59.74 19.37 -26.35
CA TYR A 445 61.02 19.98 -26.73
C TYR A 445 62.15 19.58 -25.74
N ARG A 446 61.88 19.59 -24.43
CA ARG A 446 62.82 19.07 -23.41
C ARG A 446 63.05 17.55 -23.51
N LYS A 447 62.00 16.78 -23.83
CA LYS A 447 62.03 15.31 -23.80
C LYS A 447 62.69 14.70 -25.04
N ARG A 448 62.62 15.34 -26.21
CA ARG A 448 63.35 14.92 -27.42
C ARG A 448 64.87 14.92 -27.23
N VAL A 449 65.38 15.80 -26.37
CA VAL A 449 66.80 15.79 -25.95
C VAL A 449 67.14 14.55 -25.12
N LEU A 450 66.16 13.96 -24.44
CA LEU A 450 66.35 12.84 -23.50
C LEU A 450 66.08 11.45 -24.10
N GLN A 451 65.31 11.36 -25.20
CA GLN A 451 64.75 10.09 -25.69
C GLN A 451 65.60 9.30 -26.69
N HIS A 452 66.68 9.86 -27.23
CA HIS A 452 67.55 9.11 -28.15
C HIS A 452 68.23 7.88 -27.52
N THR A 453 68.27 7.78 -26.19
CA THR A 453 68.98 6.75 -25.43
C THR A 453 68.12 5.56 -24.96
N LYS A 454 66.78 5.61 -25.04
CA LYS A 454 65.91 4.61 -24.37
C LYS A 454 65.22 3.62 -25.32
N THR A 455 65.25 3.85 -26.62
CA THR A 455 64.31 3.20 -27.58
C THR A 455 64.73 1.81 -28.06
N GLU A 456 65.99 1.40 -27.88
CA GLU A 456 66.50 0.18 -28.51
C GLU A 456 66.13 -1.12 -27.78
N LEU A 457 65.93 -1.06 -26.45
CA LEU A 457 65.82 -2.25 -25.61
C LEU A 457 64.40 -2.80 -25.44
N SER A 458 63.36 -1.97 -25.60
CA SER A 458 61.97 -2.36 -25.28
C SER A 458 61.25 -3.15 -26.39
N ARG A 459 61.81 -3.27 -27.60
CA ARG A 459 61.10 -3.80 -28.78
C ARG A 459 61.04 -5.33 -28.85
N GLN A 460 62.02 -6.03 -28.30
CA GLN A 460 62.17 -7.48 -28.48
C GLN A 460 61.33 -8.33 -27.52
N VAL A 461 61.06 -7.83 -26.32
CA VAL A 461 60.29 -8.58 -25.30
C VAL A 461 58.79 -8.56 -25.58
N ALA A 462 58.27 -7.49 -26.21
CA ALA A 462 56.83 -7.33 -26.46
C ALA A 462 56.25 -8.29 -27.53
N GLN A 463 57.06 -8.76 -28.48
CA GLN A 463 56.56 -9.56 -29.61
C GLN A 463 56.27 -11.03 -29.26
N ARG A 464 57.01 -11.63 -28.32
CA ARG A 464 56.82 -13.04 -27.92
C ARG A 464 55.63 -13.23 -26.96
N THR A 465 55.36 -12.24 -26.11
CA THR A 465 54.26 -12.27 -25.14
C THR A 465 52.89 -12.14 -25.81
N ALA A 466 52.81 -11.44 -26.94
CA ALA A 466 51.55 -11.21 -27.67
C ALA A 466 51.02 -12.46 -28.40
N GLN A 467 51.89 -13.35 -28.87
CA GLN A 467 51.47 -14.53 -29.65
C GLN A 467 50.87 -15.65 -28.79
N LEU A 468 51.36 -15.83 -27.55
CA LEU A 468 50.81 -16.83 -26.62
C LEU A 468 49.48 -16.40 -26.01
N GLN A 469 49.31 -15.09 -25.80
CA GLN A 469 48.06 -14.51 -25.30
C GLN A 469 46.92 -14.71 -26.30
N GLN A 470 47.21 -14.53 -27.60
CA GLN A 470 46.21 -14.63 -28.66
C GLN A 470 45.56 -16.02 -28.80
N VAL A 471 46.34 -17.11 -28.68
CA VAL A 471 45.79 -18.48 -28.79
C VAL A 471 45.02 -18.90 -27.53
N ALA A 472 45.43 -18.41 -26.34
CA ALA A 472 44.73 -18.68 -25.10
C ALA A 472 43.38 -17.93 -25.01
N ASP A 473 43.32 -16.73 -25.59
CA ASP A 473 42.10 -15.92 -25.64
C ASP A 473 41.08 -16.52 -26.62
N GLU A 474 41.50 -17.01 -27.79
CA GLU A 474 40.61 -17.67 -28.77
C GLU A 474 39.95 -18.95 -28.20
N LEU A 475 40.69 -19.74 -27.40
CA LEU A 475 40.17 -20.97 -26.78
C LEU A 475 39.22 -20.67 -25.60
N ARG A 476 39.49 -19.60 -24.84
CA ARG A 476 38.57 -19.11 -23.79
C ARG A 476 37.28 -18.58 -24.39
N GLU A 477 37.37 -17.80 -25.45
CA GLU A 477 36.22 -17.20 -26.11
C GLU A 477 35.29 -18.27 -26.68
N ALA A 478 35.83 -19.33 -27.29
CA ALA A 478 35.04 -20.47 -27.79
C ALA A 478 34.27 -21.22 -26.69
N ASN A 479 34.88 -21.45 -25.52
CA ASN A 479 34.22 -22.11 -24.38
C ASN A 479 33.18 -21.21 -23.70
N GLN A 480 33.44 -19.90 -23.64
CA GLN A 480 32.50 -18.92 -23.10
C GLN A 480 31.26 -18.81 -23.99
N VAL A 481 31.43 -18.80 -25.31
CA VAL A 481 30.31 -18.80 -26.27
C VAL A 481 29.48 -20.09 -26.17
N LYS A 482 30.11 -21.27 -26.04
CA LYS A 482 29.40 -22.54 -25.85
C LYS A 482 28.57 -22.56 -24.55
N SER A 483 29.14 -22.06 -23.46
CA SER A 483 28.48 -22.02 -22.15
C SER A 483 27.33 -21.00 -22.11
N GLN A 484 27.55 -19.82 -22.71
CA GLN A 484 26.54 -18.77 -22.85
C GLN A 484 25.38 -19.23 -23.74
N PHE A 485 25.65 -19.99 -24.80
CA PHE A 485 24.64 -20.56 -25.68
C PHE A 485 23.72 -21.55 -24.95
N LEU A 486 24.29 -22.46 -24.16
CA LEU A 486 23.51 -23.44 -23.38
C LEU A 486 22.67 -22.77 -22.27
N ALA A 487 23.23 -21.76 -21.60
CA ALA A 487 22.50 -20.98 -20.58
C ALA A 487 21.31 -20.21 -21.19
N ASN A 488 21.53 -19.56 -22.34
CA ASN A 488 20.49 -18.83 -23.06
C ASN A 488 19.40 -19.77 -23.58
N ILE A 489 19.78 -20.89 -24.21
CA ILE A 489 18.82 -21.90 -24.69
C ILE A 489 17.99 -22.47 -23.55
N SER A 490 18.58 -22.74 -22.40
CA SER A 490 17.78 -23.25 -21.29
C SER A 490 16.74 -22.24 -20.81
N HIS A 491 17.07 -20.95 -20.77
CA HIS A 491 16.08 -19.91 -20.49
C HIS A 491 14.98 -19.83 -21.56
N GLU A 492 15.36 -19.98 -22.83
CA GLU A 492 14.41 -19.96 -23.95
C GLU A 492 13.54 -21.22 -24.05
N ILE A 493 13.98 -22.37 -23.55
CA ILE A 493 13.14 -23.58 -23.46
C ILE A 493 12.33 -23.61 -22.16
N ARG A 494 12.87 -23.09 -21.05
CA ARG A 494 12.18 -23.04 -19.75
C ARG A 494 10.95 -22.15 -19.79
N THR A 495 11.04 -21.01 -20.47
CA THR A 495 9.95 -20.02 -20.56
C THR A 495 8.68 -20.60 -21.20
N PRO A 496 8.71 -21.20 -22.41
CA PRO A 496 7.53 -21.83 -23.00
C PRO A 496 7.10 -23.09 -22.24
N LEU A 497 8.03 -23.87 -21.67
CA LEU A 497 7.67 -25.05 -20.88
C LEU A 497 6.92 -24.69 -19.59
N THR A 498 7.34 -23.61 -18.92
CA THR A 498 6.67 -23.08 -17.72
C THR A 498 5.26 -22.60 -18.05
N SER A 499 5.06 -21.98 -19.22
CA SER A 499 3.74 -21.59 -19.71
C SER A 499 2.86 -22.82 -20.04
N ILE A 500 3.39 -23.83 -20.73
CA ILE A 500 2.68 -25.09 -21.02
C ILE A 500 2.24 -25.77 -19.72
N LEU A 501 3.13 -25.83 -18.72
CA LEU A 501 2.82 -26.41 -17.41
C LEU A 501 1.76 -25.61 -16.66
N GLY A 502 1.90 -24.28 -16.59
CA GLY A 502 0.94 -23.41 -15.92
C GLY A 502 -0.45 -23.44 -16.55
N HIS A 503 -0.54 -23.47 -17.89
CA HIS A 503 -1.84 -23.65 -18.57
C HIS A 503 -2.43 -25.03 -18.36
N THR A 504 -1.60 -26.08 -18.36
CA THR A 504 -2.07 -27.45 -18.09
C THR A 504 -2.59 -27.58 -16.65
N GLU A 505 -1.95 -26.92 -15.67
CA GLU A 505 -2.43 -26.86 -14.28
C GLU A 505 -3.73 -26.07 -14.13
N ALA A 506 -3.84 -24.89 -14.76
CA ALA A 506 -5.07 -24.12 -14.77
C ALA A 506 -6.25 -24.91 -15.37
N LEU A 507 -6.03 -25.62 -16.49
CA LEU A 507 -7.05 -26.47 -17.11
C LEU A 507 -7.40 -27.69 -16.24
N LEU A 508 -6.45 -28.22 -15.46
CA LEU A 508 -6.73 -29.26 -14.47
C LEU A 508 -7.57 -28.73 -13.29
N LEU A 509 -7.45 -27.45 -12.94
CA LEU A 509 -8.24 -26.81 -11.88
C LEU A 509 -9.65 -26.43 -12.36
N ASP A 510 -9.80 -25.95 -13.60
CA ASP A 510 -11.07 -25.50 -14.16
C ASP A 510 -11.99 -26.65 -14.58
N HIS A 511 -11.45 -27.76 -15.08
CA HIS A 511 -12.22 -28.87 -15.63
C HIS A 511 -12.22 -30.13 -14.75
N GLN A 512 -12.58 -30.00 -13.47
CA GLN A 512 -12.56 -31.11 -12.50
C GLN A 512 -13.59 -32.23 -12.78
N ARG A 513 -14.64 -31.96 -13.58
CA ARG A 513 -15.75 -32.91 -13.80
C ARG A 513 -15.58 -33.82 -15.03
N ASP A 514 -14.64 -33.53 -15.92
CA ASP A 514 -14.35 -34.35 -17.11
C ASP A 514 -13.13 -35.26 -16.88
N ARG A 515 -13.40 -36.53 -16.55
CA ARG A 515 -12.34 -37.50 -16.21
C ARG A 515 -11.39 -37.82 -17.36
N ALA A 516 -11.88 -37.87 -18.61
CA ALA A 516 -11.03 -38.25 -19.75
C ALA A 516 -10.06 -37.13 -20.12
N LEU A 517 -10.52 -35.87 -20.03
CA LEU A 517 -9.68 -34.70 -20.22
C LEU A 517 -8.68 -34.53 -19.06
N GLN A 518 -9.12 -34.74 -17.81
CA GLN A 518 -8.25 -34.72 -16.62
C GLN A 518 -7.10 -35.72 -16.71
N GLU A 519 -7.36 -36.96 -17.10
CA GLU A 519 -6.31 -37.98 -17.25
C GLU A 519 -5.30 -37.58 -18.34
N SER A 520 -5.79 -37.05 -19.47
CA SER A 520 -4.94 -36.57 -20.56
C SER A 520 -4.07 -35.39 -20.14
N LEU A 521 -4.65 -34.39 -19.45
CA LEU A 521 -3.93 -33.22 -18.95
C LEU A 521 -2.92 -33.59 -17.85
N LYS A 522 -3.23 -34.54 -16.96
CA LYS A 522 -2.27 -35.06 -15.97
C LYS A 522 -1.08 -35.75 -16.63
N VAL A 523 -1.28 -36.40 -17.78
CA VAL A 523 -0.18 -36.96 -18.57
C VAL A 523 0.67 -35.84 -19.16
N VAL A 524 0.06 -34.83 -19.81
CA VAL A 524 0.79 -33.69 -20.40
C VAL A 524 1.59 -32.93 -19.33
N HIS A 525 0.99 -32.67 -18.17
CA HIS A 525 1.66 -31.99 -17.06
C HIS A 525 2.88 -32.79 -16.56
N ARG A 526 2.72 -34.10 -16.33
CA ARG A 526 3.82 -34.98 -15.90
C ARG A 526 4.95 -35.05 -16.93
N GLN A 527 4.63 -35.05 -18.22
CA GLN A 527 5.64 -35.04 -19.29
C GLN A 527 6.36 -33.70 -19.39
N GLY A 528 5.66 -32.58 -19.17
CA GLY A 528 6.28 -31.26 -19.12
C GLY A 528 7.23 -31.10 -17.93
N GLU A 529 6.85 -31.62 -16.76
CA GLU A 529 7.70 -31.65 -15.57
C GLU A 529 8.95 -32.50 -15.79
N HIS A 530 8.79 -33.67 -16.43
CA HIS A 530 9.93 -34.51 -16.78
C HIS A 530 10.89 -33.79 -17.76
N LEU A 531 10.37 -33.10 -18.78
CA LEU A 531 11.22 -32.34 -19.71
C LEU A 531 11.98 -31.20 -18.99
N ARG A 532 11.35 -30.57 -17.99
CA ARG A 532 11.96 -29.52 -17.18
C ARG A 532 13.16 -30.06 -16.41
N GLU A 533 13.00 -31.22 -15.79
CA GLU A 533 14.07 -31.93 -15.08
C GLU A 533 15.25 -32.25 -16.01
N LEU A 534 14.99 -32.76 -17.22
CA LEU A 534 16.04 -33.08 -18.19
C LEU A 534 16.84 -31.85 -18.63
N ILE A 535 16.18 -30.71 -18.82
CA ILE A 535 16.84 -29.46 -19.19
C ILE A 535 17.73 -28.97 -18.05
N CYS A 536 17.28 -29.12 -16.80
CA CYS A 536 18.08 -28.79 -15.62
C CYS A 536 19.31 -29.71 -15.52
N ASP A 537 19.16 -31.03 -15.72
CA ASP A 537 20.28 -31.98 -15.66
C ASP A 537 21.35 -31.70 -16.72
N VAL A 538 20.96 -31.38 -17.96
CA VAL A 538 21.89 -31.02 -19.05
C VAL A 538 22.66 -29.73 -18.71
N LEU A 539 21.99 -28.76 -18.11
CA LEU A 539 22.63 -27.52 -17.67
C LEU A 539 23.64 -27.77 -16.54
N ASP A 540 23.25 -28.53 -15.53
CA ASP A 540 24.11 -28.82 -14.38
C ASP A 540 25.38 -29.55 -14.85
N LEU A 541 25.25 -30.54 -15.76
CA LEU A 541 26.40 -31.20 -16.38
C LEU A 541 27.29 -30.21 -17.15
N SER A 542 26.71 -29.32 -17.94
CA SER A 542 27.45 -28.32 -18.73
C SER A 542 28.22 -27.34 -17.85
N LYS A 543 27.66 -26.97 -16.70
CA LYS A 543 28.32 -26.12 -15.70
C LYS A 543 29.48 -26.83 -15.01
N ILE A 544 29.32 -28.12 -14.71
CA ILE A 544 30.39 -28.94 -14.12
C ILE A 544 31.56 -29.08 -15.09
N GLU A 545 31.30 -29.42 -16.37
CA GLU A 545 32.34 -29.49 -17.41
C GLU A 545 33.09 -28.16 -17.62
N ALA A 546 32.38 -27.04 -17.45
CA ALA A 546 32.96 -25.70 -17.54
C ALA A 546 33.74 -25.26 -16.29
N LEU A 547 33.85 -26.11 -15.25
CA LEU A 547 34.41 -25.79 -13.93
C LEU A 547 33.73 -24.59 -13.25
N GLN A 548 32.45 -24.35 -13.57
CA GLN A 548 31.63 -23.26 -13.04
C GLN A 548 30.61 -23.74 -12.01
N PHE A 549 30.70 -25.01 -11.61
CA PHE A 549 29.82 -25.59 -10.60
C PHE A 549 30.55 -25.59 -9.25
N GLU A 550 29.93 -25.02 -8.23
CA GLU A 550 30.46 -24.95 -6.87
C GLU A 550 29.58 -25.78 -5.95
N LEU A 551 30.19 -26.56 -5.04
CA LEU A 551 29.47 -27.31 -4.02
C LEU A 551 29.23 -26.41 -2.81
N GLU A 552 28.03 -26.47 -2.25
CA GLU A 552 27.66 -25.69 -1.08
C GLU A 552 27.65 -26.58 0.16
N LEU A 553 28.81 -26.69 0.80
CA LEU A 553 28.97 -27.53 1.98
C LEU A 553 28.23 -26.93 3.19
N SER A 554 27.50 -27.79 3.90
CA SER A 554 26.71 -27.43 5.08
C SER A 554 26.88 -28.49 6.16
N GLU A 555 26.96 -28.08 7.44
CA GLU A 555 26.89 -29.03 8.56
C GLU A 555 25.42 -29.41 8.82
N PHE A 556 25.10 -30.71 8.74
CA PHE A 556 23.76 -31.22 9.04
C PHE A 556 23.78 -32.59 9.71
N GLU A 557 22.68 -32.94 10.38
CA GLU A 557 22.53 -34.26 11.00
C GLU A 557 22.12 -35.31 9.95
N LEU A 558 22.89 -36.40 9.86
CA LEU A 558 22.66 -37.45 8.88
C LEU A 558 21.28 -38.14 9.05
N GLY A 559 20.76 -38.18 10.28
CA GLY A 559 19.43 -38.69 10.59
C GLY A 559 18.29 -37.90 9.92
N GLY A 560 18.44 -36.58 9.79
CA GLY A 560 17.48 -35.72 9.09
C GLY A 560 17.39 -36.07 7.61
N LEU A 561 18.55 -36.25 6.95
CA LEU A 561 18.60 -36.68 5.54
C LEU A 561 17.94 -38.05 5.31
N ILE A 562 18.16 -39.00 6.22
CA ILE A 562 17.56 -40.34 6.13
C ILE A 562 16.04 -40.25 6.28
N THR A 563 15.54 -39.41 7.19
CA THR A 563 14.10 -39.22 7.41
C THR A 563 13.43 -38.65 6.17
N ASP A 564 14.01 -37.60 5.59
CA ASP A 564 13.55 -36.97 4.36
C ASP A 564 13.46 -37.96 3.17
N ILE A 565 14.47 -38.82 3.01
CA ILE A 565 14.49 -39.84 1.96
C ILE A 565 13.49 -40.96 2.27
N SER A 566 13.35 -41.33 3.54
CA SER A 566 12.40 -42.35 3.99
C SER A 566 10.97 -41.97 3.62
N ASP A 567 10.54 -40.77 4.00
CA ASP A 567 9.17 -40.31 3.79
C ASP A 567 8.80 -40.28 2.30
N MET A 568 9.76 -39.89 1.46
CA MET A 568 9.57 -39.78 0.01
C MET A 568 9.44 -41.15 -0.68
N PHE A 569 10.29 -42.13 -0.36
CA PHE A 569 10.32 -43.41 -1.08
C PHE A 569 9.49 -44.51 -0.44
N GLN A 570 9.11 -44.40 0.83
CA GLN A 570 8.24 -45.35 1.49
C GLN A 570 6.86 -45.42 0.82
N HIS A 571 6.30 -44.27 0.44
CA HIS A 571 5.03 -44.22 -0.28
C HIS A 571 5.18 -44.77 -1.71
N ALA A 572 6.24 -44.39 -2.42
CA ALA A 572 6.49 -44.84 -3.80
C ALA A 572 6.65 -46.36 -3.92
N CYS A 573 7.39 -46.98 -2.98
CA CYS A 573 7.54 -48.44 -2.92
C CYS A 573 6.22 -49.13 -2.57
N MET A 574 5.46 -48.58 -1.61
CA MET A 574 4.18 -49.15 -1.20
C MET A 574 3.16 -49.18 -2.35
N GLN A 575 3.11 -48.13 -3.18
CA GLN A 575 2.24 -48.10 -4.37
C GLN A 575 2.59 -49.19 -5.39
N LYS A 576 3.88 -49.52 -5.55
CA LYS A 576 4.36 -50.60 -6.42
C LYS A 576 4.33 -51.99 -5.76
N GLY A 577 3.98 -52.08 -4.48
CA GLY A 577 4.02 -53.33 -3.71
C GLY A 577 5.43 -53.83 -3.37
N LEU A 578 6.44 -52.96 -3.43
CA LEU A 578 7.82 -53.25 -3.05
C LEU A 578 8.03 -53.00 -1.55
N LYS A 579 8.89 -53.80 -0.91
CA LYS A 579 9.33 -53.53 0.46
C LYS A 579 10.49 -52.53 0.45
N PHE A 580 10.35 -51.44 1.19
CA PHE A 580 11.45 -50.49 1.39
C PHE A 580 12.04 -50.68 2.78
N ILE A 581 13.34 -50.96 2.86
CA ILE A 581 14.03 -51.27 4.11
C ILE A 581 15.21 -50.32 4.28
N ILE A 582 15.28 -49.65 5.42
CA ILE A 582 16.41 -48.79 5.76
C ILE A 582 17.22 -49.46 6.87
N HIS A 583 18.45 -49.83 6.54
CA HIS A 583 19.44 -50.31 7.50
C HIS A 583 20.27 -49.12 7.99
N ASN A 584 19.76 -48.44 9.01
CA ASN A 584 20.50 -47.40 9.70
C ASN A 584 21.52 -48.04 10.65
N GLN A 585 22.80 -48.08 10.25
CA GLN A 585 23.91 -48.63 11.03
C GLN A 585 24.68 -47.54 11.79
N LEU A 586 24.09 -46.35 11.94
CA LEU A 586 24.66 -45.27 12.74
C LEU A 586 24.50 -45.62 14.23
N LEU A 587 25.62 -45.73 14.94
CA LEU A 587 25.63 -46.03 16.37
C LEU A 587 25.24 -44.82 17.24
N GLU A 588 25.43 -43.60 16.72
CA GLU A 588 25.18 -42.31 17.37
C GLU A 588 24.64 -41.30 16.34
N SER A 589 24.15 -40.13 16.79
CA SER A 589 23.83 -39.03 15.88
C SER A 589 25.12 -38.41 15.35
N TYR A 590 25.29 -38.42 14.03
CA TYR A 590 26.46 -37.86 13.35
C TYR A 590 26.11 -36.55 12.64
N LEU A 591 26.89 -35.51 12.95
CA LEU A 591 26.95 -34.29 12.15
C LEU A 591 27.98 -34.47 11.05
N VAL A 592 27.59 -34.17 9.82
CA VAL A 592 28.44 -34.29 8.62
C VAL A 592 28.48 -32.94 7.91
N GLU A 593 29.64 -32.60 7.36
CA GLU A 593 29.82 -31.42 6.51
C GLU A 593 29.81 -31.84 5.04
N LEU A 594 28.66 -31.70 4.38
CA LEU A 594 28.42 -32.06 2.98
C LEU A 594 27.41 -31.10 2.35
N ASP A 595 27.30 -31.08 1.03
CA ASP A 595 26.19 -30.38 0.36
C ASP A 595 24.92 -31.22 0.47
N TYR A 596 24.02 -30.81 1.37
CA TYR A 596 22.77 -31.51 1.68
C TYR A 596 21.90 -31.75 0.45
N ILE A 597 21.79 -30.74 -0.42
CA ILE A 597 20.90 -30.79 -1.57
C ILE A 597 21.46 -31.78 -2.60
N ARG A 598 22.78 -31.71 -2.85
CA ARG A 598 23.43 -32.57 -3.86
C ARG A 598 23.52 -34.02 -3.41
N ILE A 599 23.81 -34.29 -2.13
CA ILE A 599 23.80 -35.67 -1.65
C ILE A 599 22.37 -36.25 -1.69
N LYS A 600 21.36 -35.46 -1.34
CA LYS A 600 19.95 -35.86 -1.46
C LYS A 600 19.58 -36.14 -2.91
N GLN A 601 20.03 -35.31 -3.86
CA GLN A 601 19.83 -35.51 -5.30
C GLN A 601 20.44 -36.84 -5.80
N VAL A 602 21.67 -37.16 -5.40
CA VAL A 602 22.32 -38.43 -5.74
C VAL A 602 21.51 -39.61 -5.21
N LEU A 603 21.06 -39.55 -3.95
CA LEU A 603 20.27 -40.62 -3.33
C LEU A 603 18.89 -40.79 -3.98
N ILE A 604 18.19 -39.69 -4.30
CA ILE A 604 16.92 -39.72 -5.03
C ILE A 604 17.09 -40.43 -6.36
N ASN A 605 18.16 -40.12 -7.10
CA ASN A 605 18.40 -40.73 -8.41
C ASN A 605 18.72 -42.23 -8.30
N LEU A 606 19.54 -42.65 -7.34
CA LEU A 606 19.85 -44.07 -7.13
C LEU A 606 18.62 -44.87 -6.66
N LEU A 607 17.88 -44.36 -5.67
CA LEU A 607 16.65 -45.01 -5.16
C LEU A 607 15.52 -44.99 -6.19
N GLY A 608 15.40 -43.91 -6.96
CA GLY A 608 14.48 -43.82 -8.08
C GLY A 608 14.74 -44.91 -9.12
N ASN A 609 16.02 -45.14 -9.48
CA ASN A 609 16.40 -46.23 -10.37
C ASN A 609 16.11 -47.61 -9.76
N ALA A 610 16.44 -47.84 -8.49
CA ALA A 610 16.15 -49.09 -7.79
C ALA A 610 14.64 -49.43 -7.80
N VAL A 611 13.78 -48.46 -7.47
CA VAL A 611 12.31 -48.62 -7.48
C VAL A 611 11.78 -48.80 -8.90
N LYS A 612 12.38 -48.13 -9.88
CA LYS A 612 11.97 -48.21 -11.28
C LYS A 612 12.22 -49.59 -11.88
N PHE A 613 13.41 -50.15 -11.66
CA PHE A 613 13.89 -51.40 -12.27
C PHE A 613 13.58 -52.66 -11.44
N THR A 614 12.98 -52.49 -10.25
CA THR A 614 12.43 -53.60 -9.47
C THR A 614 10.91 -53.67 -9.70
N GLU A 615 10.44 -54.80 -10.22
CA GLU A 615 8.99 -55.05 -10.38
C GLU A 615 8.39 -55.73 -9.13
N GLN A 616 9.13 -56.65 -8.51
CA GLN A 616 8.73 -57.35 -7.28
C GLN A 616 9.95 -57.59 -6.39
N GLY A 617 9.79 -57.49 -5.07
CA GLY A 617 10.87 -57.72 -4.10
C GLY A 617 11.09 -56.53 -3.17
N CYS A 618 12.36 -56.18 -2.90
CA CYS A 618 12.72 -55.09 -2.01
C CYS A 618 13.75 -54.12 -2.61
N VAL A 619 13.73 -52.91 -2.05
CA VAL A 619 14.77 -51.89 -2.21
C VAL A 619 15.28 -51.57 -0.82
N GLU A 620 16.59 -51.62 -0.63
CA GLU A 620 17.24 -51.46 0.65
C GLU A 620 18.24 -50.30 0.61
N LEU A 621 18.19 -49.44 1.63
CA LEU A 621 19.16 -48.37 1.84
C LEU A 621 19.95 -48.66 3.12
N THR A 622 21.24 -48.92 2.99
CA THR A 622 22.14 -49.04 4.15
C THR A 622 22.96 -47.77 4.29
N VAL A 623 22.94 -47.19 5.49
CA VAL A 623 23.74 -46.01 5.83
C VAL A 623 24.69 -46.36 6.97
N SER A 624 25.98 -46.11 6.76
CA SER A 624 27.03 -46.38 7.74
C SER A 624 28.08 -45.29 7.71
N VAL A 625 28.77 -45.12 8.84
CA VAL A 625 29.90 -44.22 8.99
C VAL A 625 31.08 -45.03 9.51
N SER A 626 32.23 -44.94 8.84
CA SER A 626 33.48 -45.57 9.28
C SER A 626 34.66 -44.66 8.95
N GLU A 627 35.56 -44.43 9.92
CA GLU A 627 36.82 -43.70 9.74
C GLU A 627 36.69 -42.34 9.01
N GLY A 628 35.66 -41.54 9.32
CA GLY A 628 35.44 -40.24 8.68
C GLY A 628 34.94 -40.33 7.23
N THR A 629 34.35 -41.45 6.84
CA THR A 629 33.70 -41.64 5.55
C THR A 629 32.24 -42.04 5.77
N VAL A 630 31.32 -41.32 5.13
CA VAL A 630 29.91 -41.70 5.07
C VAL A 630 29.70 -42.62 3.87
N SER A 631 29.06 -43.76 4.10
CA SER A 631 28.77 -44.75 3.07
C SER A 631 27.26 -44.95 2.95
N PHE A 632 26.74 -44.73 1.74
CA PHE A 632 25.37 -45.07 1.35
C PHE A 632 25.41 -46.23 0.36
N VAL A 633 24.63 -47.26 0.65
CA VAL A 633 24.51 -48.44 -0.21
C VAL A 633 23.04 -48.64 -0.54
N VAL A 634 22.70 -48.54 -1.82
CA VAL A 634 21.35 -48.78 -2.35
C VAL A 634 21.38 -50.13 -3.06
N GLU A 635 20.60 -51.08 -2.56
CA GLU A 635 20.49 -52.43 -3.10
C GLU A 635 19.05 -52.70 -3.55
N ASP A 636 18.90 -53.28 -4.73
CA ASP A 636 17.61 -53.62 -5.33
C ASP A 636 17.60 -55.08 -5.77
N THR A 637 16.43 -55.73 -5.72
CA THR A 637 16.25 -57.11 -6.22
C THR A 637 15.66 -57.13 -7.64
N GLY A 638 15.94 -56.11 -8.44
CA GLY A 638 15.41 -55.92 -9.78
C GLY A 638 16.09 -56.77 -10.84
N ILE A 639 15.96 -56.35 -12.10
CA ILE A 639 16.42 -57.10 -13.28
C ILE A 639 17.95 -57.26 -13.38
N GLY A 640 18.72 -56.49 -12.62
CA GLY A 640 20.19 -56.47 -12.70
C GLY A 640 20.73 -56.06 -14.09
N MET A 641 22.05 -56.13 -14.27
CA MET A 641 22.75 -55.71 -15.49
C MET A 641 23.80 -56.75 -15.96
N ASP A 642 24.06 -56.80 -17.27
CA ASP A 642 25.14 -57.58 -17.87
C ASP A 642 26.50 -56.88 -17.66
N GLU A 643 27.56 -57.64 -17.41
CA GLU A 643 28.91 -57.17 -17.09
C GLU A 643 29.48 -56.20 -18.15
N LYS A 644 29.04 -56.32 -19.41
CA LYS A 644 29.46 -55.44 -20.50
C LYS A 644 29.02 -53.98 -20.33
N TYR A 645 27.93 -53.73 -19.60
CA TYR A 645 27.41 -52.36 -19.42
C TYR A 645 27.95 -51.67 -18.17
N LEU A 646 28.50 -52.40 -17.19
CA LEU A 646 28.95 -51.85 -15.91
C LEU A 646 30.01 -50.76 -16.04
N ASN A 647 30.86 -50.83 -17.07
CA ASN A 647 31.92 -49.85 -17.31
C ASN A 647 31.45 -48.56 -17.98
N SER A 648 30.22 -48.53 -18.52
CA SER A 648 29.73 -47.41 -19.32
C SER A 648 28.38 -46.85 -18.85
N ILE A 649 27.79 -47.39 -17.78
CA ILE A 649 26.52 -46.88 -17.22
C ILE A 649 26.62 -45.45 -16.67
N PHE A 650 27.83 -44.99 -16.36
CA PHE A 650 28.08 -43.62 -15.89
C PHE A 650 28.50 -42.67 -17.03
N ASP A 651 28.62 -43.16 -18.27
CA ASP A 651 28.86 -42.32 -19.43
C ASP A 651 27.58 -41.56 -19.82
N CYS A 652 27.74 -40.32 -20.29
CA CYS A 652 26.60 -39.49 -20.68
C CYS A 652 25.79 -40.13 -21.83
N PHE A 653 24.46 -40.12 -21.67
CA PHE A 653 23.48 -40.60 -22.67
C PHE A 653 23.53 -42.11 -22.97
N GLN A 654 24.23 -42.90 -22.16
CA GLN A 654 24.16 -44.36 -22.27
C GLN A 654 22.88 -44.90 -21.63
N GLN A 655 22.25 -45.86 -22.33
CA GLN A 655 21.06 -46.58 -21.87
C GLN A 655 21.24 -48.06 -22.18
N GLY A 656 20.75 -48.94 -21.30
CA GLY A 656 20.79 -50.39 -21.50
C GLY A 656 20.03 -50.86 -22.75
N ASP A 657 20.08 -52.18 -23.02
CA ASP A 657 19.60 -52.80 -24.26
C ASP A 657 18.23 -52.29 -24.76
N ASN A 658 18.07 -52.20 -26.09
CA ASN A 658 16.96 -51.53 -26.79
C ASN A 658 15.55 -52.07 -26.46
N SER A 659 15.47 -53.23 -25.81
CA SER A 659 14.25 -53.86 -25.30
C SER A 659 13.82 -53.32 -23.92
N ILE A 660 14.78 -52.92 -23.07
CA ILE A 660 14.56 -52.36 -21.73
C ILE A 660 14.31 -50.84 -21.82
N SER A 661 15.05 -50.13 -22.68
CA SER A 661 14.91 -48.68 -22.86
C SER A 661 13.50 -48.28 -23.33
N ARG A 662 12.86 -49.09 -24.18
CA ARG A 662 11.46 -48.87 -24.62
C ARG A 662 10.40 -49.08 -23.52
N ARG A 663 10.70 -49.85 -22.48
CA ARG A 663 9.72 -50.24 -21.45
C ARG A 663 9.79 -49.35 -20.22
N PHE A 664 10.93 -48.70 -19.96
CA PHE A 664 11.15 -47.92 -18.74
C PHE A 664 11.59 -46.46 -18.94
N GLY A 665 12.08 -46.03 -20.12
CA GLY A 665 12.33 -44.63 -20.51
C GLY A 665 13.18 -43.74 -19.57
N GLY A 666 14.26 -43.10 -20.04
CA GLY A 666 15.04 -42.14 -19.25
C GLY A 666 15.99 -41.33 -20.14
N SER A 667 16.72 -40.35 -19.60
CA SER A 667 17.68 -39.55 -20.37
C SER A 667 19.09 -40.14 -20.44
N GLY A 668 19.45 -41.00 -19.49
CA GLY A 668 20.82 -41.52 -19.35
C GLY A 668 21.81 -40.49 -18.79
N LEU A 669 21.32 -39.42 -18.14
CA LEU A 669 22.16 -38.35 -17.56
C LEU A 669 22.25 -38.41 -16.04
N GLY A 670 21.27 -39.00 -15.35
CA GLY A 670 21.24 -38.98 -13.88
C GLY A 670 22.47 -39.65 -13.25
N LEU A 671 22.88 -40.82 -13.74
CA LEU A 671 24.04 -41.54 -13.19
C LEU A 671 25.36 -40.84 -13.48
N SER A 672 25.54 -40.28 -14.68
CA SER A 672 26.74 -39.50 -15.01
C SER A 672 26.85 -38.23 -14.16
N LEU A 673 25.75 -37.51 -13.97
CA LEU A 673 25.67 -36.37 -13.07
C LEU A 673 25.95 -36.76 -11.61
N SER A 674 25.41 -37.91 -11.17
CA SER A 674 25.66 -38.43 -9.83
C SER A 674 27.14 -38.76 -9.61
N GLN A 675 27.82 -39.34 -10.61
CA GLN A 675 29.25 -39.57 -10.54
C GLN A 675 30.03 -38.26 -10.45
N GLN A 676 29.73 -37.28 -11.31
CA GLN A 676 30.40 -35.98 -11.29
C GLN A 676 30.23 -35.25 -9.95
N LEU A 677 29.01 -35.25 -9.38
CA LEU A 677 28.75 -34.63 -8.07
C LEU A 677 29.51 -35.34 -6.95
N ILE A 678 29.58 -36.67 -6.98
CA ILE A 678 30.33 -37.46 -6.00
C ILE A 678 31.85 -37.23 -6.13
N ASP A 679 32.37 -37.16 -7.36
CA ASP A 679 33.78 -36.85 -7.61
C ASP A 679 34.13 -35.45 -7.11
N MET A 680 33.25 -34.46 -7.31
CA MET A 680 33.40 -33.11 -6.76
C MET A 680 33.38 -33.09 -5.22
N MET A 681 32.63 -34.01 -4.58
CA MET A 681 32.65 -34.21 -3.12
C MET A 681 33.85 -35.03 -2.64
N ASN A 682 34.84 -35.29 -3.50
CA ASN A 682 35.98 -36.19 -3.25
C ASN A 682 35.56 -37.62 -2.85
N GLY A 683 34.35 -38.03 -3.21
CA GLY A 683 33.80 -39.36 -2.97
C GLY A 683 34.06 -40.33 -4.11
N LYS A 684 33.54 -41.53 -3.97
CA LYS A 684 33.54 -42.56 -5.01
C LYS A 684 32.20 -43.27 -5.08
N ILE A 685 31.63 -43.34 -6.27
CA ILE A 685 30.48 -44.18 -6.60
C ILE A 685 30.95 -45.46 -7.31
N SER A 686 30.31 -46.59 -7.00
CA SER A 686 30.60 -47.90 -7.60
C SER A 686 29.33 -48.72 -7.70
N VAL A 687 29.32 -49.69 -8.61
CA VAL A 687 28.18 -50.57 -8.88
C VAL A 687 28.62 -52.02 -8.94
N GLU A 688 27.82 -52.89 -8.35
CA GLU A 688 27.88 -54.34 -8.53
C GLU A 688 26.49 -54.79 -8.96
N SER A 689 26.38 -55.56 -10.04
CA SER A 689 25.07 -56.02 -10.52
C SER A 689 25.22 -57.35 -11.22
N THR A 690 24.21 -58.20 -11.07
CA THR A 690 24.12 -59.47 -11.81
C THR A 690 22.73 -59.62 -12.39
N LEU A 691 22.66 -59.99 -13.67
CA LEU A 691 21.40 -60.14 -14.39
C LEU A 691 20.44 -61.07 -13.63
N ASP A 692 19.18 -60.64 -13.51
CA ASP A 692 18.04 -61.26 -12.81
C ASP A 692 18.21 -61.46 -11.29
N LYS A 693 19.20 -60.82 -10.67
CA LYS A 693 19.38 -60.84 -9.20
C LYS A 693 19.37 -59.47 -8.56
N GLY A 694 19.44 -58.39 -9.35
CA GLY A 694 19.41 -57.02 -8.88
C GLY A 694 20.76 -56.31 -8.90
N SER A 695 20.78 -55.08 -8.39
CA SER A 695 21.95 -54.20 -8.42
C SER A 695 22.24 -53.59 -7.05
N LYS A 696 23.51 -53.28 -6.83
CA LYS A 696 24.03 -52.66 -5.62
C LYS A 696 24.90 -51.46 -5.98
N PHE A 697 24.41 -50.27 -5.67
CA PHE A 697 25.14 -49.03 -5.84
C PHE A 697 25.73 -48.58 -4.51
N SER A 698 27.05 -48.36 -4.47
CA SER A 698 27.78 -47.97 -3.27
C SER A 698 28.43 -46.61 -3.48
N VAL A 699 28.04 -45.63 -2.66
CA VAL A 699 28.57 -44.27 -2.61
C VAL A 699 29.33 -44.08 -1.32
N LYS A 700 30.61 -43.70 -1.41
CA LYS A 700 31.49 -43.43 -0.26
C LYS A 700 32.03 -42.02 -0.35
N ILE A 701 31.81 -41.20 0.67
CA ILE A 701 32.23 -39.80 0.66
C ILE A 701 33.06 -39.52 1.92
N PRO A 702 34.36 -39.20 1.76
CA PRO A 702 35.18 -38.70 2.86
C PRO A 702 34.65 -37.34 3.32
N CYS A 703 34.27 -37.22 4.58
CA CYS A 703 33.82 -35.94 5.13
C CYS A 703 34.16 -35.82 6.61
N LEU A 704 34.11 -34.59 7.13
CA LEU A 704 34.27 -34.38 8.55
C LEU A 704 33.05 -34.94 9.27
N VAL A 705 33.23 -36.01 10.05
CA VAL A 705 32.16 -36.62 10.83
C VAL A 705 32.39 -36.39 12.31
N LYS A 706 31.47 -35.68 12.96
CA LYS A 706 31.49 -35.43 14.40
C LYS A 706 30.40 -36.28 15.07
N ALA A 707 30.82 -37.19 15.95
CA ALA A 707 29.93 -37.95 16.80
C ALA A 707 29.33 -37.00 17.87
N TYR A 708 28.01 -36.88 17.91
CA TYR A 708 27.30 -36.00 18.82
C TYR A 708 26.44 -36.82 19.77
N VAL A 709 26.80 -36.84 21.05
CA VAL A 709 25.97 -37.35 22.14
C VAL A 709 25.38 -36.15 22.88
N GLY A 710 24.29 -35.60 22.34
CA GLY A 710 23.57 -34.48 22.93
C GLY A 710 22.36 -34.93 23.74
N ASN A 711 22.44 -34.72 25.04
CA ASN A 711 21.43 -35.01 26.05
C ASN A 711 20.06 -34.33 25.81
N THR A 712 19.01 -35.14 26.01
CA THR A 712 17.71 -34.83 26.64
C THR A 712 16.79 -33.81 25.96
N ARG A 713 15.64 -34.33 25.50
CA ARG A 713 14.36 -33.62 25.37
C ARG A 713 14.12 -32.71 26.58
N LEU A 714 13.91 -31.42 26.35
CA LEU A 714 13.16 -30.56 27.25
C LEU A 714 11.92 -30.08 26.50
N GLU A 715 10.78 -30.59 26.94
CA GLU A 715 9.48 -29.96 26.78
C GLU A 715 9.59 -28.53 27.35
N ILE A 716 9.25 -27.52 26.55
CA ILE A 716 9.09 -26.15 27.07
C ILE A 716 7.59 -25.91 27.23
N GLU A 717 7.17 -25.96 28.50
CA GLU A 717 5.94 -25.38 29.01
C GLU A 717 5.94 -23.84 28.85
N ALA A 718 4.73 -23.29 28.75
CA ALA A 718 4.45 -21.89 28.48
C ALA A 718 4.89 -20.91 29.60
N ASP A 719 5.10 -19.66 29.17
CA ASP A 719 5.14 -18.41 29.95
C ASP A 719 6.27 -18.17 30.96
N THR A 720 7.42 -17.68 30.46
CA THR A 720 8.16 -16.51 31.01
C THR A 720 9.28 -16.10 30.02
N LEU A 721 9.22 -14.89 29.44
CA LEU A 721 10.28 -14.33 28.57
C LEU A 721 11.12 -13.32 29.38
N GLU A 722 12.43 -13.52 29.45
CA GLU A 722 13.39 -12.63 30.12
C GLU A 722 13.81 -11.46 29.20
N ALA A 723 14.02 -10.26 29.77
CA ALA A 723 14.44 -9.09 29.01
C ALA A 723 15.90 -9.20 28.52
N LEU A 724 16.14 -8.89 27.24
CA LEU A 724 17.44 -8.93 26.57
C LEU A 724 18.15 -7.57 26.64
N ALA A 725 19.49 -7.56 26.53
CA ALA A 725 20.31 -6.35 26.52
C ALA A 725 21.42 -6.41 25.47
N GLY A 726 21.57 -5.31 24.73
CA GLY A 726 22.55 -5.08 23.67
C GLY A 726 22.04 -4.02 22.68
N LYS A 727 22.78 -3.73 21.62
CA LYS A 727 22.42 -2.80 20.54
C LYS A 727 22.06 -3.55 19.26
N VAL A 728 20.89 -3.28 18.69
CA VAL A 728 20.44 -3.87 17.43
C VAL A 728 20.23 -2.78 16.38
N LEU A 729 20.93 -2.88 15.25
CA LEU A 729 20.71 -2.02 14.11
C LEU A 729 19.63 -2.58 13.21
N ILE A 730 18.65 -1.76 12.86
CA ILE A 730 17.58 -2.08 11.93
C ILE A 730 17.75 -1.20 10.69
N ALA A 731 18.11 -1.82 9.57
CA ALA A 731 18.25 -1.20 8.26
C ALA A 731 17.03 -1.56 7.39
N GLU A 732 16.12 -0.61 7.25
CA GLU A 732 14.84 -0.78 6.56
C GLU A 732 14.46 0.55 5.91
N ASP A 733 14.14 0.54 4.61
CA ASP A 733 13.84 1.76 3.86
C ASP A 733 12.45 2.31 4.20
N HIS A 734 11.48 1.42 4.39
CA HIS A 734 10.12 1.79 4.76
C HIS A 734 10.05 2.28 6.21
N SER A 735 9.53 3.49 6.44
CA SER A 735 9.43 4.10 7.77
C SER A 735 8.62 3.27 8.76
N ASP A 736 7.51 2.72 8.32
CA ASP A 736 6.60 1.99 9.21
C ASP A 736 7.14 0.62 9.61
N ASN A 737 7.69 -0.15 8.66
CA ASN A 737 8.39 -1.40 8.97
C ASN A 737 9.54 -1.12 9.95
N ARG A 738 10.29 -0.05 9.71
CA ARG A 738 11.42 0.33 10.57
C ARG A 738 10.96 0.67 11.98
N ALA A 739 9.89 1.42 12.12
CA ALA A 739 9.29 1.76 13.41
C ALA A 739 8.71 0.50 14.09
N LEU A 740 8.13 -0.43 13.34
CA LEU A 740 7.61 -1.71 13.83
C LEU A 740 8.72 -2.58 14.40
N PHE A 741 9.74 -2.90 13.60
CA PHE A 741 10.88 -3.69 14.06
C PHE A 741 11.56 -2.99 15.25
N SER A 742 11.66 -1.66 15.23
CA SER A 742 12.22 -0.90 16.35
C SER A 742 11.42 -1.09 17.62
N ARG A 743 10.10 -1.09 17.56
CA ARG A 743 9.24 -1.31 18.73
C ARG A 743 9.30 -2.76 19.22
N LEU A 744 9.24 -3.73 18.31
CA LEU A 744 9.33 -5.15 18.64
C LEU A 744 10.65 -5.46 19.36
N VAL A 745 11.77 -4.98 18.80
CA VAL A 745 13.09 -5.21 19.39
C VAL A 745 13.26 -4.42 20.69
N SER A 746 12.86 -3.14 20.74
CA SER A 746 12.97 -2.32 21.97
C SER A 746 12.14 -2.90 23.13
N ASN A 747 10.94 -3.43 22.86
CA ASN A 747 10.09 -4.06 23.87
C ASN A 747 10.67 -5.36 24.42
N MET A 748 11.57 -6.01 23.69
CA MET A 748 12.33 -7.18 24.17
C MET A 748 13.54 -6.77 25.03
N GLY A 749 13.83 -5.46 25.14
CA GLY A 749 14.86 -4.88 26.03
C GLY A 749 16.12 -4.26 25.36
N PRO A 750 16.57 -4.67 24.17
CA PRO A 750 17.73 -4.08 23.49
C PRO A 750 17.55 -2.61 23.08
N GLU A 751 18.66 -1.88 23.01
CA GLU A 751 18.74 -0.55 22.40
C GLU A 751 18.68 -0.69 20.89
N VAL A 752 17.83 0.09 20.23
CA VAL A 752 17.64 0.02 18.77
C VAL A 752 18.33 1.20 18.08
N LEU A 753 19.18 0.87 17.10
CA LEU A 753 19.78 1.78 16.16
C LEU A 753 19.05 1.67 14.82
N ILE A 754 18.93 2.77 14.08
CA ILE A 754 18.03 2.86 12.93
C ILE A 754 18.79 3.35 11.69
N ALA A 755 18.60 2.69 10.55
CA ALA A 755 19.06 3.12 9.23
C ALA A 755 17.96 3.01 8.19
N ASN A 756 17.87 4.00 7.29
CA ASN A 756 16.80 4.13 6.29
C ASN A 756 17.22 3.73 4.86
N ASN A 757 18.44 3.24 4.66
CA ASN A 757 18.98 2.68 3.42
C ASN A 757 20.33 2.01 3.72
N GLY A 758 20.91 1.33 2.74
CA GLY A 758 22.20 0.64 2.88
C GLY A 758 23.38 1.56 3.23
N GLU A 759 23.44 2.79 2.71
CA GLU A 759 24.53 3.74 3.02
C GLU A 759 24.50 4.18 4.49
N ALA A 760 23.32 4.54 4.99
CA ALA A 760 23.12 4.89 6.40
C ALA A 760 23.36 3.69 7.31
N ALA A 761 23.03 2.47 6.87
CA ALA A 761 23.31 1.26 7.62
C ALA A 761 24.82 1.06 7.81
N ILE A 762 25.62 1.34 6.78
CA ILE A 762 27.09 1.31 6.89
C ILE A 762 27.60 2.36 7.87
N GLU A 763 27.14 3.61 7.76
CA GLU A 763 27.57 4.71 8.63
C GLU A 763 27.28 4.43 10.11
N VAL A 764 26.05 4.00 10.43
CA VAL A 764 25.63 3.70 11.80
C VAL A 764 26.34 2.46 12.35
N CYS A 765 26.51 1.42 11.54
CA CYS A 765 27.16 0.19 11.97
C CYS A 765 28.64 0.41 12.31
N LEU A 766 29.37 1.22 11.51
CA LEU A 766 30.79 1.49 11.73
C LEU A 766 31.06 2.55 12.81
N SER A 767 30.06 3.32 13.21
CA SER A 767 30.17 4.30 14.28
C SER A 767 29.75 3.73 15.63
N GLU A 768 28.65 2.99 15.68
CA GLU A 768 28.02 2.54 16.93
C GLU A 768 28.29 1.07 17.28
N PHE A 769 28.84 0.28 16.33
CA PHE A 769 29.19 -1.14 16.49
C PHE A 769 28.06 -1.97 17.16
N PRO A 770 26.93 -2.19 16.47
CA PRO A 770 25.81 -2.97 17.00
C PRO A 770 26.17 -4.44 17.26
N ASP A 771 25.50 -5.05 18.24
CA ASP A 771 25.62 -6.48 18.55
C ASP A 771 24.88 -7.35 17.53
N LEU A 772 23.88 -6.82 16.82
CA LEU A 772 23.13 -7.50 15.76
C LEU A 772 22.64 -6.49 14.71
N VAL A 773 22.64 -6.86 13.44
CA VAL A 773 22.02 -6.09 12.35
C VAL A 773 20.87 -6.88 11.73
N LEU A 774 19.68 -6.27 11.67
CA LEU A 774 18.55 -6.73 10.87
C LEU A 774 18.48 -5.84 9.63
N MET A 775 18.60 -6.41 8.43
CA MET A 775 18.74 -5.63 7.21
C MET A 775 17.82 -6.11 6.11
N ASP A 776 16.97 -5.21 5.61
CA ASP A 776 16.19 -5.44 4.40
C ASP A 776 17.14 -5.59 3.19
N ILE A 777 16.79 -6.52 2.31
CA ILE A 777 17.53 -6.74 1.08
C ILE A 777 17.19 -5.68 0.03
N GLN A 778 15.93 -5.27 -0.07
CA GLN A 778 15.48 -4.36 -1.13
C GLN A 778 15.37 -2.93 -0.60
N MET A 779 16.50 -2.21 -0.59
CA MET A 779 16.57 -0.80 -0.16
C MET A 779 17.05 0.12 -1.31
N PRO A 780 16.61 1.39 -1.37
CA PRO A 780 17.04 2.38 -2.35
C PRO A 780 18.46 2.90 -2.07
N LYS A 781 19.10 3.47 -3.09
CA LYS A 781 20.50 3.91 -3.16
C LYS A 781 21.54 2.79 -3.12
N LEU A 782 21.52 2.00 -2.06
CA LEU A 782 22.41 0.86 -1.86
C LEU A 782 21.57 -0.28 -1.29
N ASP A 783 21.51 -1.38 -2.04
CA ASP A 783 20.73 -2.55 -1.63
C ASP A 783 21.38 -3.26 -0.42
N GLY A 784 20.61 -4.12 0.25
CA GLY A 784 21.10 -4.82 1.45
C GLY A 784 22.27 -5.76 1.17
N LEU A 785 22.38 -6.30 -0.04
CA LEU A 785 23.50 -7.19 -0.42
C LEU A 785 24.81 -6.41 -0.61
N GLU A 786 24.75 -5.25 -1.24
CA GLU A 786 25.87 -4.34 -1.42
C GLU A 786 26.28 -3.72 -0.09
N ALA A 787 25.30 -3.32 0.75
CA ALA A 787 25.56 -2.82 2.10
C ALA A 787 26.26 -3.87 2.97
N PHE A 788 25.80 -5.13 2.91
CA PHE A 788 26.45 -6.26 3.57
C PHE A 788 27.92 -6.39 3.14
N ARG A 789 28.21 -6.37 1.84
CA ARG A 789 29.57 -6.51 1.31
C ARG A 789 30.49 -5.39 1.80
N ILE A 790 30.00 -4.16 1.81
CA ILE A 790 30.77 -3.00 2.27
C ILE A 790 31.03 -3.08 3.78
N LEU A 791 30.04 -3.47 4.58
CA LEU A 791 30.21 -3.67 6.03
C LEU A 791 31.28 -4.71 6.36
N ARG A 792 31.29 -5.85 5.64
CA ARG A 792 32.33 -6.87 5.79
C ARG A 792 33.71 -6.37 5.36
N GLN A 793 33.81 -5.65 4.24
CA GLN A 793 35.07 -5.05 3.79
C GLN A 793 35.60 -3.98 4.75
N ALA A 794 34.70 -3.26 5.43
CA ALA A 794 35.04 -2.27 6.44
C ALA A 794 35.38 -2.89 7.82
N GLY A 795 35.32 -4.23 7.95
CA GLY A 795 35.77 -4.96 9.14
C GLY A 795 34.71 -5.13 10.23
N PHE A 796 33.41 -5.00 9.91
CA PHE A 796 32.35 -5.38 10.84
C PHE A 796 32.11 -6.89 10.78
N ASP A 797 32.36 -7.61 11.87
CA ASP A 797 32.22 -9.08 11.97
C ASP A 797 30.94 -9.53 12.71
N GLY A 798 30.10 -8.59 13.15
CA GLY A 798 28.87 -8.89 13.89
C GLY A 798 27.80 -9.61 13.05
N PRO A 799 26.80 -10.26 13.70
CA PRO A 799 25.76 -11.00 13.01
C PRO A 799 24.84 -10.07 12.22
N ILE A 800 24.51 -10.45 10.97
CA ILE A 800 23.63 -9.69 10.07
C ILE A 800 22.55 -10.64 9.53
N TYR A 801 21.28 -10.37 9.81
CA TYR A 801 20.14 -11.15 9.35
C TYR A 801 19.37 -10.41 8.24
N ALA A 802 19.05 -11.12 7.17
CA ALA A 802 18.28 -10.60 6.04
C ALA A 802 16.78 -10.55 6.36
N LEU A 803 16.11 -9.41 6.14
CA LEU A 803 14.66 -9.29 6.18
C LEU A 803 14.12 -9.50 4.75
N THR A 804 13.21 -10.46 4.52
CA THR A 804 12.70 -10.78 3.16
C THR A 804 11.20 -11.06 3.14
N ALA A 805 10.50 -10.61 2.07
CA ALA A 805 9.08 -10.85 1.83
C ALA A 805 8.75 -12.20 1.16
N ASN A 806 9.76 -12.93 0.66
CA ASN A 806 9.58 -14.16 -0.10
C ASN A 806 10.33 -15.32 0.57
N VAL A 807 9.59 -16.31 1.08
CA VAL A 807 10.15 -17.46 1.82
C VAL A 807 10.50 -18.64 0.89
N MET A 808 10.61 -18.38 -0.41
CA MET A 808 11.02 -19.39 -1.40
C MET A 808 12.51 -19.72 -1.25
N SER A 809 12.84 -21.01 -1.20
CA SER A 809 14.15 -21.53 -0.74
C SER A 809 15.39 -21.06 -1.52
N ARG A 810 15.22 -20.46 -2.72
CA ARG A 810 16.33 -20.05 -3.60
C ARG A 810 16.90 -18.67 -3.27
N GLU A 811 16.07 -17.74 -2.80
CA GLU A 811 16.49 -16.38 -2.44
C GLU A 811 17.15 -16.36 -1.04
N ILE A 812 16.63 -17.15 -0.11
CA ILE A 812 17.22 -17.39 1.22
C ILE A 812 18.65 -17.93 1.10
N LYS A 813 18.87 -18.87 0.17
CA LYS A 813 20.19 -19.46 -0.11
C LYS A 813 21.20 -18.40 -0.55
N GLY A 814 20.79 -17.54 -1.49
CA GLY A 814 21.61 -16.43 -1.96
C GLY A 814 22.04 -15.48 -0.84
N TYR A 815 21.17 -15.18 0.13
CA TYR A 815 21.54 -14.30 1.25
C TYR A 815 22.52 -14.97 2.21
N LEU A 816 22.31 -16.24 2.54
CA LEU A 816 23.21 -17.01 3.40
C LEU A 816 24.61 -17.19 2.76
N GLU A 817 24.66 -17.49 1.46
CA GLU A 817 25.91 -17.58 0.68
C GLU A 817 26.69 -16.27 0.62
N HIS A 818 25.98 -15.13 0.62
CA HIS A 818 26.63 -13.82 0.67
C HIS A 818 27.28 -13.53 2.03
N GLY A 819 27.01 -14.33 3.07
CA GLY A 819 27.62 -14.24 4.41
C GLY A 819 26.68 -13.69 5.50
N PHE A 820 25.39 -13.58 5.22
CA PHE A 820 24.39 -13.25 6.24
C PHE A 820 24.29 -14.40 7.26
N THR A 821 24.11 -14.04 8.53
CA THR A 821 23.98 -14.99 9.65
C THR A 821 22.66 -15.77 9.61
N GLY A 822 21.62 -15.19 9.02
CA GLY A 822 20.30 -15.81 8.91
C GLY A 822 19.33 -14.95 8.14
N HIS A 823 18.06 -15.34 8.12
CA HIS A 823 16.98 -14.55 7.53
C HIS A 823 15.74 -14.53 8.44
N ILE A 824 14.90 -13.52 8.28
CA ILE A 824 13.59 -13.38 8.92
C ILE A 824 12.58 -13.05 7.82
N GLY A 825 11.53 -13.88 7.72
CA GLY A 825 10.43 -13.64 6.78
C GLY A 825 9.52 -12.50 7.24
N LYS A 826 8.98 -11.73 6.29
CA LYS A 826 7.86 -10.79 6.48
C LYS A 826 6.57 -11.51 6.04
N PRO A 827 5.49 -11.59 6.87
CA PRO A 827 5.34 -10.99 8.20
C PRO A 827 6.19 -11.67 9.27
N VAL A 828 6.65 -10.88 10.24
CA VAL A 828 7.63 -11.30 11.25
C VAL A 828 7.00 -12.22 12.29
N ASP A 829 7.56 -13.42 12.47
CA ASP A 829 7.24 -14.27 13.61
C ASP A 829 7.97 -13.74 14.86
N THR A 830 7.21 -13.20 15.82
CA THR A 830 7.73 -12.61 17.06
C THR A 830 8.44 -13.63 17.95
N LYS A 831 8.08 -14.92 17.88
CA LYS A 831 8.77 -15.99 18.62
C LYS A 831 10.14 -16.27 18.00
N LEU A 832 10.20 -16.33 16.67
CA LEU A 832 11.45 -16.51 15.94
C LEU A 832 12.39 -15.30 16.13
N LEU A 833 11.85 -14.07 16.08
CA LEU A 833 12.61 -12.85 16.33
C LEU A 833 13.21 -12.86 17.75
N HIS A 834 12.42 -13.20 18.78
CA HIS A 834 12.94 -13.32 20.15
C HIS A 834 14.01 -14.40 20.27
N GLN A 835 13.83 -15.54 19.59
CA GLN A 835 14.84 -16.62 19.56
C GLN A 835 16.16 -16.14 18.93
N ILE A 836 16.10 -15.38 17.83
CA ILE A 836 17.30 -14.81 17.19
C ILE A 836 17.97 -13.78 18.10
N LEU A 837 17.20 -12.88 18.70
CA LEU A 837 17.73 -11.86 19.60
C LEU A 837 18.37 -12.48 20.84
N SER A 838 17.75 -13.49 21.45
CA SER A 838 18.31 -14.20 22.62
C SER A 838 19.57 -15.02 22.32
N GLN A 839 19.78 -15.42 21.06
CA GLN A 839 21.02 -16.10 20.64
C GLN A 839 22.22 -15.16 20.61
N HIS A 840 22.02 -13.88 20.28
CA HIS A 840 23.11 -12.92 20.04
C HIS A 840 23.24 -11.85 21.13
N LEU A 841 22.21 -11.63 21.94
CA LEU A 841 22.16 -10.60 22.98
C LEU A 841 22.19 -11.22 24.38
N ARG A 842 22.64 -10.44 25.38
CA ARG A 842 22.79 -10.94 26.76
C ARG A 842 21.45 -10.85 27.51
N HIS A 843 21.14 -11.86 28.32
CA HIS A 843 20.02 -11.80 29.25
C HIS A 843 20.29 -10.79 30.38
N ARG A 844 19.34 -9.89 30.62
CA ARG A 844 19.41 -8.92 31.73
C ARG A 844 18.54 -9.41 32.88
N ALA A 845 19.12 -9.49 34.08
CA ALA A 845 18.36 -9.86 35.27
C ALA A 845 17.29 -8.81 35.60
N CYS A 846 16.03 -9.23 35.53
CA CYS A 846 14.81 -8.62 36.07
C CYS A 846 14.33 -7.30 35.42
N TYR A 847 13.21 -7.36 34.68
CA TYR A 847 11.98 -6.59 34.91
C TYR A 847 10.81 -7.33 34.20
N THR A 848 9.70 -7.56 34.91
CA THR A 848 8.48 -8.12 34.35
C THR A 848 7.65 -7.02 33.69
N THR A 849 7.47 -7.10 32.37
CA THR A 849 6.51 -6.26 31.65
C THR A 849 5.56 -7.18 30.88
N HIS A 850 4.25 -7.10 31.18
CA HIS A 850 3.23 -7.77 30.39
C HIS A 850 3.18 -7.11 29.00
N MET A 851 3.61 -7.81 27.95
CA MET A 851 3.49 -7.31 26.57
C MET A 851 2.07 -7.53 26.04
N GLN A 852 1.25 -6.48 26.05
CA GLN A 852 0.34 -6.22 24.94
C GLN A 852 1.06 -5.25 24.02
N ILE A 853 1.43 -5.70 22.81
CA ILE A 853 2.06 -4.85 21.81
C ILE A 853 0.95 -3.99 21.21
N ASP A 854 0.85 -2.75 21.67
CA ASP A 854 0.01 -1.75 21.06
C ASP A 854 0.63 -1.34 19.71
N MET A 855 -0.05 -1.72 18.63
CA MET A 855 0.35 -1.51 17.24
C MET A 855 -0.45 -0.36 16.60
N SER A 856 -1.37 0.26 17.35
CA SER A 856 -2.35 1.21 16.82
C SER A 856 -1.69 2.41 16.13
N ASP A 857 -0.62 2.94 16.69
CA ASP A 857 0.17 4.07 16.20
C ASP A 857 1.04 3.74 14.96
N LEU A 858 1.52 2.51 14.84
CA LEU A 858 2.27 2.02 13.68
C LEU A 858 1.37 1.68 12.49
N THR A 859 0.26 1.02 12.79
CA THR A 859 -0.83 0.80 11.85
C THR A 859 -1.36 2.15 11.36
N ALA A 860 -1.42 3.16 12.24
CA ALA A 860 -1.77 4.52 11.86
C ALA A 860 -0.79 5.16 10.86
N SER A 861 0.49 5.21 11.20
CA SER A 861 1.54 5.72 10.31
C SER A 861 1.55 5.05 8.93
N PHE A 862 1.32 3.72 8.86
CA PHE A 862 1.20 3.02 7.58
C PHE A 862 0.00 3.48 6.75
N ILE A 863 -1.15 3.73 7.39
CA ILE A 863 -2.37 4.11 6.69
C ILE A 863 -2.29 5.55 6.17
N GLU A 864 -1.59 6.45 6.86
CA GLU A 864 -1.27 7.79 6.36
C GLU A 864 -0.50 7.75 5.01
N THR A 865 0.29 6.70 4.77
CA THR A 865 1.04 6.53 3.50
C THR A 865 0.21 5.93 2.35
N LEU A 866 -0.96 5.33 2.64
CA LEU A 866 -1.74 4.58 1.64
C LEU A 866 -2.32 5.49 0.55
N GLU A 867 -2.63 6.75 0.86
CA GLU A 867 -3.08 7.71 -0.14
C GLU A 867 -1.96 8.11 -1.10
N GLU A 868 -0.73 8.29 -0.58
CA GLU A 868 0.44 8.57 -1.41
C GLU A 868 0.80 7.37 -2.29
N GLU A 869 0.76 6.14 -1.75
CA GLU A 869 0.98 4.92 -2.53
C GLU A 869 -0.11 4.70 -3.58
N ARG A 870 -1.36 5.08 -3.30
CA ARG A 870 -2.43 5.10 -4.30
C ARG A 870 -2.09 6.05 -5.44
N PHE A 871 -1.63 7.27 -5.15
CA PHE A 871 -1.24 8.23 -6.20
C PHE A 871 -0.05 7.72 -7.03
N ASN A 872 0.94 7.10 -6.39
CA ASN A 872 2.08 6.48 -7.05
C ASN A 872 1.63 5.35 -8.01
N ILE A 873 0.77 4.44 -7.56
CA ILE A 873 0.22 3.35 -8.38
C ILE A 873 -0.56 3.89 -9.58
N VAL A 874 -1.34 4.95 -9.39
CA VAL A 874 -2.09 5.63 -10.46
C VAL A 874 -1.15 6.25 -11.50
N ASP A 875 -0.10 6.97 -11.08
CA ASP A 875 0.87 7.60 -11.99
C ASP A 875 1.66 6.55 -12.79
N LEU A 876 2.04 5.44 -12.15
CA LEU A 876 2.76 4.34 -12.77
C LEU A 876 1.89 3.57 -13.79
N TRP A 877 0.60 3.40 -13.49
CA TRP A 877 -0.38 2.80 -14.39
C TRP A 877 -0.61 3.67 -15.64
N GLU A 878 -0.87 4.97 -15.45
CA GLU A 878 -1.14 5.90 -16.56
C GLU A 878 0.08 6.16 -17.44
N SER A 879 1.28 6.16 -16.84
CA SER A 879 2.54 6.27 -17.55
C SER A 879 2.99 4.97 -18.24
N ASN A 880 2.18 3.90 -18.16
CA ASN A 880 2.46 2.56 -18.70
C ASN A 880 3.82 2.00 -18.24
N GLN A 881 4.26 2.36 -17.04
CA GLN A 881 5.53 1.89 -16.45
C GLN A 881 5.32 0.57 -15.73
N ILE A 882 5.02 -0.47 -16.50
CA ILE A 882 4.62 -1.80 -15.98
C ILE A 882 5.62 -2.37 -14.97
N GLN A 883 6.93 -2.21 -15.22
CA GLN A 883 7.95 -2.73 -14.30
C GLN A 883 7.99 -1.97 -12.96
N SER A 884 7.90 -0.65 -12.99
CA SER A 884 7.85 0.19 -11.79
C SER A 884 6.56 -0.05 -11.00
N LEU A 885 5.44 -0.23 -11.71
CA LEU A 885 4.15 -0.55 -11.13
C LEU A 885 4.16 -1.90 -10.40
N LYS A 886 4.79 -2.92 -11.00
CA LYS A 886 4.98 -4.23 -10.35
C LYS A 886 5.80 -4.11 -9.07
N ASN A 887 6.91 -3.37 -9.11
CA ASN A 887 7.72 -3.13 -7.91
C ASN A 887 6.92 -2.41 -6.81
N ALA A 888 6.09 -1.41 -7.17
CA ALA A 888 5.21 -0.73 -6.22
C ALA A 888 4.16 -1.68 -5.61
N CYS A 889 3.49 -2.49 -6.44
CA CYS A 889 2.53 -3.50 -5.99
C CYS A 889 3.17 -4.55 -5.08
N HIS A 890 4.40 -4.98 -5.39
CA HIS A 890 5.14 -5.95 -4.60
C HIS A 890 5.51 -5.44 -3.21
N ARG A 891 6.01 -4.20 -3.13
CA ARG A 891 6.32 -3.53 -1.85
C ARG A 891 5.07 -3.32 -1.01
N LEU A 892 4.02 -2.78 -1.63
CA LEU A 892 2.74 -2.51 -0.99
C LEU A 892 2.12 -3.80 -0.42
N ALA A 893 2.18 -4.91 -1.16
CA ALA A 893 1.70 -6.19 -0.68
C ALA A 893 2.44 -6.65 0.59
N GLY A 894 3.78 -6.50 0.62
CA GLY A 894 4.58 -6.85 1.80
C GLY A 894 4.24 -6.01 3.04
N ALA A 895 4.09 -4.70 2.86
CA ALA A 895 3.73 -3.79 3.95
C ALA A 895 2.29 -4.00 4.44
N ALA A 896 1.32 -4.10 3.52
CA ALA A 896 -0.10 -4.27 3.84
C ALA A 896 -0.40 -5.55 4.63
N ILE A 897 0.25 -6.68 4.31
CA ILE A 897 0.12 -7.94 5.08
C ILE A 897 0.60 -7.75 6.52
N THR A 898 1.70 -7.02 6.70
CA THR A 898 2.35 -6.84 8.00
C THR A 898 1.47 -6.03 8.96
N PHE A 899 0.69 -5.08 8.45
CA PHE A 899 -0.25 -4.27 9.25
C PHE A 899 -1.69 -4.80 9.24
N GLY A 900 -1.95 -5.98 8.69
CA GLY A 900 -3.26 -6.65 8.74
C GLY A 900 -4.24 -6.28 7.61
N PHE A 901 -3.80 -5.54 6.60
CA PHE A 901 -4.59 -5.15 5.42
C PHE A 901 -4.56 -6.24 4.33
N HIS A 902 -5.21 -7.36 4.62
CA HIS A 902 -5.17 -8.56 3.79
C HIS A 902 -5.78 -8.34 2.40
N ASP A 903 -6.81 -7.51 2.27
CA ASP A 903 -7.47 -7.24 0.99
C ASP A 903 -6.54 -6.46 0.05
N ILE A 904 -5.98 -5.34 0.53
CA ILE A 904 -4.97 -4.55 -0.22
C ILE A 904 -3.79 -5.43 -0.64
N ALA A 905 -3.30 -6.26 0.28
CA ALA A 905 -2.19 -7.15 0.01
C ALA A 905 -2.48 -8.17 -1.10
N ASN A 906 -3.66 -8.79 -1.05
CA ASN A 906 -4.07 -9.80 -2.02
C ASN A 906 -4.30 -9.17 -3.39
N THR A 907 -4.96 -8.01 -3.44
CA THR A 907 -5.23 -7.30 -4.69
C THR A 907 -3.93 -6.78 -5.32
N ALA A 908 -3.01 -6.23 -4.54
CA ALA A 908 -1.70 -5.79 -5.02
C ALA A 908 -0.86 -6.96 -5.57
N LYS A 909 -0.87 -8.10 -4.89
CA LYS A 909 -0.19 -9.32 -5.34
C LYS A 909 -0.79 -9.90 -6.62
N GLN A 910 -2.12 -9.88 -6.76
CA GLN A 910 -2.81 -10.32 -7.97
C GLN A 910 -2.53 -9.37 -9.14
N LEU A 911 -2.51 -8.06 -8.90
CA LEU A 911 -2.16 -7.07 -9.92
C LEU A 911 -0.72 -7.24 -10.40
N ASP A 912 0.26 -7.43 -9.50
CA ASP A 912 1.65 -7.75 -9.84
C ASP A 912 1.75 -8.99 -10.75
N GLN A 913 1.01 -10.05 -10.43
CA GLN A 913 0.98 -11.29 -11.23
C GLN A 913 0.39 -11.07 -12.63
N VAL A 914 -0.76 -10.39 -12.74
CA VAL A 914 -1.46 -10.17 -14.01
C VAL A 914 -0.72 -9.18 -14.91
N LEU A 915 -0.01 -8.20 -14.35
CA LEU A 915 0.88 -7.28 -15.08
C LEU A 915 2.06 -8.00 -15.78
N SER A 916 2.29 -9.28 -15.49
CA SER A 916 3.24 -10.15 -16.21
C SER A 916 2.65 -10.80 -17.47
N THR A 917 1.34 -10.65 -17.69
CA THR A 917 0.57 -11.32 -18.75
C THR A 917 -0.07 -10.30 -19.70
N PRO A 918 -0.38 -10.68 -20.96
CA PRO A 918 -0.95 -9.76 -21.95
C PRO A 918 -2.46 -9.45 -21.78
N ASP A 919 -3.12 -9.90 -20.70
CA ASP A 919 -4.54 -9.64 -20.47
C ASP A 919 -4.78 -8.27 -19.79
N HIS A 920 -4.99 -7.26 -20.63
CA HIS A 920 -5.17 -5.87 -20.19
C HIS A 920 -6.49 -5.62 -19.44
N THR A 921 -7.52 -6.44 -19.64
CA THR A 921 -8.85 -6.19 -19.04
C THR A 921 -8.89 -6.60 -17.57
N GLN A 922 -8.28 -7.74 -17.24
CA GLN A 922 -8.19 -8.20 -15.85
C GLN A 922 -7.23 -7.32 -15.03
N ALA A 923 -6.11 -6.89 -15.61
CA ALA A 923 -5.18 -5.95 -14.98
C ALA A 923 -5.88 -4.63 -14.63
N GLN A 924 -6.70 -4.10 -15.55
CA GLN A 924 -7.43 -2.85 -15.35
C GLN A 924 -8.46 -2.96 -14.22
N HIS A 925 -9.16 -4.10 -14.11
CA HIS A 925 -10.12 -4.33 -13.05
C HIS A 925 -9.45 -4.43 -11.67
N LEU A 926 -8.35 -5.17 -11.56
CA LEU A 926 -7.57 -5.30 -10.32
C LEU A 926 -6.91 -3.98 -9.90
N TYR A 927 -6.45 -3.19 -10.87
CA TYR A 927 -5.94 -1.84 -10.63
C TYR A 927 -7.00 -0.93 -10.00
N LEU A 928 -8.23 -0.93 -10.53
CA LEU A 928 -9.32 -0.13 -9.98
C LEU A 928 -9.71 -0.58 -8.56
N ILE A 929 -9.79 -1.89 -8.33
CA ILE A 929 -10.05 -2.44 -6.99
C ILE A 929 -8.95 -2.01 -6.02
N LEU A 930 -7.68 -2.15 -6.38
CA LEU A 930 -6.57 -1.80 -5.51
C LEU A 930 -6.59 -0.30 -5.15
N CYS A 931 -6.90 0.56 -6.13
CA CYS A 931 -7.03 2.00 -5.89
C CYS A 931 -8.18 2.33 -4.92
N ASP A 932 -9.32 1.65 -5.06
CA ASP A 932 -10.46 1.82 -4.17
C ASP A 932 -10.17 1.31 -2.76
N GLU A 933 -9.52 0.15 -2.62
CA GLU A 933 -9.13 -0.44 -1.33
C GLU A 933 -8.10 0.44 -0.60
N LEU A 934 -7.10 0.96 -1.30
CA LEU A 934 -6.13 1.90 -0.73
C LEU A 934 -6.79 3.19 -0.24
N LYS A 935 -7.72 3.75 -1.03
CA LYS A 935 -8.49 4.94 -0.66
C LYS A 935 -9.41 4.70 0.53
N LEU A 936 -10.02 3.51 0.60
CA LEU A 936 -10.87 3.05 1.68
C LEU A 936 -10.10 2.93 3.00
N ALA A 937 -8.96 2.25 2.97
CA ALA A 937 -8.12 2.05 4.14
C ALA A 937 -7.53 3.38 4.60
N ALA A 938 -6.98 4.18 3.68
CA ALA A 938 -6.49 5.53 3.93
C ALA A 938 -7.54 6.44 4.57
N ALA A 939 -8.83 6.28 4.26
CA ALA A 939 -9.90 7.06 4.85
C ALA A 939 -10.42 6.52 6.20
N SER A 940 -10.00 5.33 6.63
CA SER A 940 -10.57 4.61 7.77
C SER A 940 -9.82 4.81 9.10
N GLU A 941 -8.49 4.99 9.12
CA GLU A 941 -7.72 5.24 10.34
C GLU A 941 -7.44 6.73 10.60
N GLN A 942 -7.41 7.49 9.54
CA GLN A 942 -7.75 8.88 9.41
C GLN A 942 -9.01 9.30 10.24
N LEU A 943 -9.79 8.33 10.76
CA LEU A 943 -10.92 8.47 11.68
C LEU A 943 -10.87 7.63 12.97
N ASN A 944 -9.74 6.98 13.25
CA ASN A 944 -9.57 6.04 14.36
C ASN A 944 -10.67 4.96 14.44
N ILE A 945 -10.96 4.27 13.32
CA ILE A 945 -12.05 3.26 13.24
C ILE A 945 -11.55 1.83 13.47
N ILE A 946 -10.24 1.61 13.54
CA ILE A 946 -9.64 0.27 13.67
C ILE A 946 -9.74 -0.25 15.10
#